data_AF-X8DPW8-F1
#
_entry.id   AF-X8DPW8-F1
#
_cell.length_a   1.000
_cell.length_b   1.000
_cell.length_c   1.000
_cell.angle_alpha   90.00
_cell.angle_beta   90.00
_cell.angle_gamma   90.00
#
_symmetry.space_group_name_H-M   'P 1'
#
loop_
_entity.id
_entity.type
_entity.pdbx_description
1 polymer ?
#
loop_
_entity_poly.entity_id
_entity_poly.type
_entity_poly.pdbx_seq_one_letter_code
_entity_poly.pdbx_strand_id
1 'polypeptide(L)'
;MTEVLPPDSSLTANPLRDKRDKRLPRIAGPCSLVIFGVTGDLARKKLMPAIYDLANRGLLPPSFALVGFARRDWANEDFGQIVLDAVKAHSRTPFRQHVWDRLAEGIRFVQGSFDDDAAFEQLKKTLQTLDEERGTGGNHGFYLSIPPNAFPTVCEQLSKSGLAQPVDGAWRRVVIEKPFGHDLASARELNAVVNEVFPEESVFRIDHYLGKETVQNILALRFANQLFDPIWNAHFVDHVQITMAEDIGLGGRAGYYDGIGAARDVIQNHLLQLLAFTAMEEPINFSPAELQAEKIKVLSATRLAEPLAETTARGQYGPGWQGSQQVPGLLEEEGFSKTSTTETFAAITLEVDSRRWAGVPFYLRTGKRLGRRVTEIALVFKRAPHLPFDSTMTEELGANALVIRVQPDEGVTLRFGSKVPGSAMEVRDVNMDFSYEQAFTEESPEAYERLILDVLLGEPSLFPVNAEVELSWRILDPALDFWASQGRPDTYESGTWGPQSAVEMLAAAAGNGGGHDHRSAQHHHQRRQQKARRTTRDRRSGHHGSRADPGGHHRRRRRRGRGDRGRQWCQPRTSMPRDRAGTQSPCLRYRIECSNPRRGDAGTGEVVVLRLRGPLAAHEHSVVIPFLLPDTPVVAWWPNQAPPIPAQHPLGRLAIRRITDATTAPDPMNAIKNRLAGYTPGDTDLSWSRITYWRALLASALDQAPYEGINSAVVSGLATEPALDVTAGWLASRIDGPVTRVVGDLKVELHRDSEIITLSRPQTGAIATLTRTGRPSASLPLPRRETRDCLAEDLRRLDPDEIYRTALEGIAKVQYV
;
A
#
# COMPACT_ATOMS: atom_id res chain seq x y z
N MET A 1 -34.78 -10.11 35.73
CA MET A 1 -34.15 -8.77 35.72
C MET A 1 -34.16 -8.30 34.28
N THR A 2 -34.84 -7.20 34.06
CA THR A 2 -35.19 -6.61 32.76
C THR A 2 -33.93 -6.30 31.95
N GLU A 3 -33.76 -6.95 30.80
CA GLU A 3 -32.81 -6.52 29.76
C GLU A 3 -33.21 -5.11 29.32
N VAL A 4 -32.37 -4.14 29.63
CA VAL A 4 -32.44 -2.81 29.01
C VAL A 4 -31.91 -2.99 27.59
N LEU A 5 -32.82 -3.18 26.64
CA LEU A 5 -32.50 -3.03 25.21
C LEU A 5 -31.92 -1.62 25.00
N PRO A 6 -30.80 -1.47 24.25
CA PRO A 6 -30.29 -0.15 23.91
C PRO A 6 -31.34 0.64 23.12
N PRO A 7 -31.40 1.97 23.29
CA PRO A 7 -32.40 2.80 22.63
C PRO A 7 -32.31 2.68 21.11
N ASP A 8 -33.49 2.59 20.50
CA ASP A 8 -33.83 2.56 19.08
C ASP A 8 -32.70 2.97 18.11
N SER A 9 -32.08 1.98 17.45
CA SER A 9 -30.97 2.16 16.50
C SER A 9 -31.38 2.76 15.15
N SER A 10 -32.61 3.25 15.02
CA SER A 10 -33.16 3.81 13.79
C SER A 10 -32.84 5.30 13.59
N LEU A 11 -32.41 6.01 14.64
CA LEU A 11 -32.07 7.45 14.61
C LEU A 11 -30.56 7.75 14.57
N THR A 12 -29.69 6.73 14.60
CA THR A 12 -28.23 6.89 14.81
C THR A 12 -27.37 6.64 13.56
N ALA A 13 -27.96 6.30 12.42
CA ALA A 13 -27.21 6.04 11.19
C ALA A 13 -27.04 7.33 10.38
N ASN A 14 -25.79 7.75 10.16
CA ASN A 14 -25.45 8.88 9.29
C ASN A 14 -26.10 8.69 7.89
N PRO A 15 -27.09 9.52 7.50
CA PRO A 15 -27.85 9.31 6.27
C PRO A 15 -26.99 9.47 5.02
N LEU A 16 -25.85 10.15 5.09
CA LEU A 16 -24.94 10.32 3.96
C LEU A 16 -23.96 9.14 3.79
N ARG A 17 -23.90 8.20 4.74
CA ARG A 17 -23.10 6.98 4.62
C ARG A 17 -23.97 5.81 4.17
N ASP A 18 -23.72 5.30 2.97
CA ASP A 18 -24.23 4.01 2.52
C ASP A 18 -23.09 2.97 2.62
N LYS A 19 -23.35 1.81 3.24
CA LYS A 19 -22.36 0.73 3.32
C LYS A 19 -21.95 0.20 1.95
N ARG A 20 -22.80 0.39 0.93
CA ARG A 20 -22.50 0.06 -0.47
C ARG A 20 -21.65 1.11 -1.17
N ASP A 21 -21.60 2.35 -0.66
CA ASP A 21 -20.74 3.39 -1.20
C ASP A 21 -19.30 3.17 -0.74
N LYS A 22 -18.62 2.31 -1.48
CA LYS A 22 -17.20 2.05 -1.24
C LYS A 22 -16.34 3.31 -1.52
N ARG A 23 -16.83 4.34 -2.25
CA ARG A 23 -16.01 5.46 -2.80
C ARG A 23 -15.73 6.51 -1.77
N LEU A 24 -16.60 6.62 -0.77
CA LEU A 24 -16.43 7.54 0.34
C LEU A 24 -15.21 7.13 1.17
N PRO A 25 -14.09 7.89 1.13
CA PRO A 25 -12.99 7.65 2.06
C PRO A 25 -13.48 7.81 3.51
N ARG A 26 -12.89 7.03 4.42
CA ARG A 26 -13.05 7.23 5.85
C ARG A 26 -12.04 8.30 6.30
N ILE A 27 -12.56 9.46 6.67
CA ILE A 27 -11.81 10.56 7.25
C ILE A 27 -11.77 10.32 8.77
N ALA A 28 -10.62 10.54 9.39
CA ALA A 28 -10.49 10.46 10.85
C ALA A 28 -11.42 11.48 11.55
N GLY A 29 -11.94 11.11 12.72
CA GLY A 29 -12.67 12.04 13.58
C GLY A 29 -11.75 13.09 14.21
N PRO A 30 -12.30 14.20 14.75
CA PRO A 30 -11.52 15.22 15.46
C PRO A 30 -10.57 14.60 16.49
N CYS A 31 -9.29 14.98 16.50
CA CYS A 31 -8.31 14.44 17.43
C CYS A 31 -6.99 15.23 17.47
N SER A 32 -6.25 15.06 18.57
CA SER A 32 -4.84 15.45 18.70
C SER A 32 -3.95 14.22 18.69
N LEU A 33 -2.85 14.25 17.94
CA LEU A 33 -1.80 13.23 17.98
C LEU A 33 -0.55 13.81 18.65
N VAL A 34 -0.16 13.23 19.78
CA VAL A 34 1.06 13.57 20.50
C VAL A 34 2.17 12.61 20.08
N ILE A 35 3.32 13.12 19.62
CA ILE A 35 4.51 12.32 19.31
C ILE A 35 5.56 12.56 20.40
N PHE A 36 5.77 11.56 21.25
CA PHE A 36 6.92 11.53 22.16
C PHE A 36 8.18 11.14 21.39
N GLY A 37 9.29 11.83 21.64
CA GLY A 37 10.54 11.58 20.91
C GLY A 37 10.52 12.15 19.49
N VAL A 38 9.78 13.23 19.28
CA VAL A 38 9.54 13.86 17.97
C VAL A 38 10.81 14.29 17.22
N THR A 39 11.93 14.44 17.93
CA THR A 39 13.24 14.74 17.34
C THR A 39 13.89 13.55 16.63
N GLY A 40 13.40 12.33 16.88
CA GLY A 40 14.00 11.09 16.41
C GLY A 40 13.91 10.87 14.90
N ASP A 41 14.78 9.99 14.41
CA ASP A 41 14.90 9.64 12.99
C ASP A 41 13.60 9.07 12.43
N LEU A 42 12.89 8.24 13.19
CA LEU A 42 11.60 7.67 12.81
C LEU A 42 10.55 8.77 12.61
N ALA A 43 10.41 9.67 13.59
CA ALA A 43 9.46 10.78 13.52
C ALA A 43 9.70 11.66 12.29
N ARG A 44 10.96 12.07 12.05
CA ARG A 44 11.32 12.95 10.93
C ARG A 44 11.22 12.28 9.56
N LYS A 45 11.65 11.02 9.44
CA LYS A 45 11.72 10.33 8.13
C LYS A 45 10.43 9.62 7.75
N LYS A 46 9.55 9.33 8.71
CA LYS A 46 8.35 8.49 8.50
C LYS A 46 7.06 9.10 9.04
N LEU A 47 6.99 9.45 10.32
CA LEU A 47 5.72 9.85 10.95
C LEU A 47 5.22 11.22 10.48
N MET A 48 6.07 12.26 10.53
CA MET A 48 5.69 13.61 10.08
C MET A 48 5.33 13.65 8.58
N PRO A 49 6.11 13.02 7.68
CA PRO A 49 5.71 12.92 6.27
C PRO A 49 4.40 12.18 6.08
N ALA A 50 4.16 11.07 6.80
CA ALA A 50 2.91 10.31 6.72
C ALA A 50 1.69 11.15 7.15
N ILE A 51 1.81 11.95 8.20
CA ILE A 51 0.76 12.88 8.65
C ILE A 51 0.44 13.92 7.57
N TYR A 52 1.48 14.47 6.92
CA TYR A 52 1.28 15.39 5.81
C TYR A 52 0.64 14.70 4.60
N ASP A 53 1.06 13.49 4.24
CA ASP A 53 0.47 12.72 3.15
C ASP A 53 -1.03 12.45 3.42
N LEU A 54 -1.40 12.09 4.66
CA LEU A 54 -2.81 11.97 5.09
C LEU A 54 -3.58 13.29 4.94
N ALA A 55 -3.00 14.42 5.37
CA ALA A 55 -3.60 15.74 5.19
C ALA A 55 -3.77 16.09 3.71
N ASN A 56 -2.77 15.79 2.89
CA ASN A 56 -2.76 16.07 1.45
C ASN A 56 -3.82 15.24 0.69
N ARG A 57 -4.12 14.02 1.18
CA ARG A 57 -5.21 13.17 0.68
C ARG A 57 -6.59 13.50 1.28
N GLY A 58 -6.68 14.46 2.20
CA GLY A 58 -7.94 14.86 2.85
C GLY A 58 -8.48 13.80 3.82
N LEU A 59 -7.61 12.99 4.41
CA LEU A 59 -7.96 11.91 5.35
C LEU A 59 -7.89 12.34 6.81
N LEU A 60 -7.35 13.53 7.08
CA LEU A 60 -7.36 14.17 8.41
C LEU A 60 -8.46 15.23 8.49
N PRO A 61 -9.13 15.36 9.65
CA PRO A 61 -10.11 16.41 9.85
C PRO A 61 -9.43 17.78 9.99
N PRO A 62 -10.14 18.88 9.75
CA PRO A 62 -9.60 20.23 9.95
C PRO A 62 -9.19 20.50 11.41
N SER A 63 -9.91 19.89 12.34
CA SER A 63 -9.64 19.96 13.77
C SER A 63 -8.45 19.12 14.21
N PHE A 64 -7.77 18.39 13.31
CA PHE A 64 -6.57 17.65 13.67
C PHE A 64 -5.49 18.59 14.24
N ALA A 65 -4.79 18.11 15.27
CA ALA A 65 -3.64 18.78 15.84
C ALA A 65 -2.46 17.80 16.03
N LEU A 66 -1.25 18.30 15.83
CA LEU A 66 -0.01 17.56 16.02
C LEU A 66 0.78 18.20 17.16
N VAL A 67 1.04 17.43 18.22
CA VAL A 67 1.83 17.91 19.37
C VAL A 67 3.14 17.14 19.44
N GLY A 68 4.27 17.83 19.34
CA GLY A 68 5.58 17.25 19.58
C GLY A 68 5.96 17.32 21.05
N PHE A 69 6.53 16.25 21.61
CA PHE A 69 7.08 16.24 22.97
C PHE A 69 8.55 15.78 22.97
N ALA A 70 9.46 16.63 23.45
CA ALA A 70 10.88 16.29 23.59
C ALA A 70 11.63 17.19 24.58
N ARG A 71 12.80 16.73 25.03
CA ARG A 71 13.67 17.47 25.98
C ARG A 71 14.33 18.71 25.39
N ARG A 72 14.62 18.68 24.08
CA ARG A 72 15.47 19.68 23.44
C ARG A 72 14.80 21.05 23.52
N ASP A 73 15.59 22.06 23.89
CA ASP A 73 15.14 23.45 23.92
C ASP A 73 14.96 23.96 22.49
N TRP A 74 13.72 24.27 22.15
CA TRP A 74 13.32 24.80 20.85
C TRP A 74 12.85 26.25 20.98
N ALA A 75 13.16 26.94 22.08
CA ALA A 75 12.85 28.37 22.22
C ALA A 75 13.38 29.23 21.05
N ASN A 76 14.38 28.72 20.30
CA ASN A 76 14.97 29.36 19.11
C ASN A 76 14.68 28.66 17.76
N GLU A 77 14.02 27.50 17.73
CA GLU A 77 13.70 26.73 16.51
C GLU A 77 12.17 26.50 16.42
N ASP A 78 11.52 26.97 15.35
CA ASP A 78 10.07 26.77 15.16
C ASP A 78 9.77 25.28 14.92
N PHE A 79 8.94 24.67 15.77
CA PHE A 79 8.56 23.26 15.59
C PHE A 79 7.91 22.99 14.24
N GLY A 80 7.13 23.95 13.76
CA GLY A 80 6.59 23.92 12.41
C GLY A 80 7.68 23.81 11.34
N GLN A 81 8.82 24.49 11.49
CA GLN A 81 9.90 24.45 10.49
C GLN A 81 10.54 23.05 10.39
N ILE A 82 10.72 22.35 11.50
CA ILE A 82 11.29 20.99 11.45
C ILE A 82 10.31 20.00 10.81
N VAL A 83 9.03 20.12 11.12
CA VAL A 83 8.00 19.33 10.46
C VAL A 83 7.97 19.67 8.96
N LEU A 84 8.09 20.95 8.58
CA LEU A 84 8.15 21.39 7.17
C LEU A 84 9.33 20.78 6.42
N ASP A 85 10.52 20.81 7.01
CA ASP A 85 11.73 20.28 6.40
C ASP A 85 11.65 18.76 6.24
N ALA A 86 11.16 18.05 7.26
CA ALA A 86 10.89 16.62 7.22
C ALA A 86 9.90 16.27 6.10
N VAL A 87 8.78 17.00 6.02
CA VAL A 87 7.76 16.85 4.99
C VAL A 87 8.34 17.07 3.59
N LYS A 88 9.09 18.16 3.36
CA LYS A 88 9.69 18.44 2.05
C LYS A 88 10.73 17.40 1.63
N ALA A 89 11.45 16.81 2.58
CA ALA A 89 12.50 15.84 2.31
C ALA A 89 11.97 14.42 2.06
N HIS A 90 10.85 14.03 2.67
CA HIS A 90 10.47 12.62 2.80
C HIS A 90 9.02 12.28 2.42
N SER A 91 8.15 13.24 2.13
CA SER A 91 6.76 12.96 1.72
C SER A 91 6.70 12.30 0.35
N ARG A 92 5.72 11.40 0.17
CA ARG A 92 5.48 10.74 -1.13
C ARG A 92 4.58 11.57 -2.02
N THR A 93 3.68 12.35 -1.42
CA THR A 93 2.81 13.24 -2.18
C THR A 93 3.51 14.56 -2.53
N PRO A 94 3.13 15.21 -3.64
CA PRO A 94 3.66 16.53 -3.97
C PRO A 94 3.39 17.54 -2.85
N PHE A 95 4.41 18.33 -2.50
CA PHE A 95 4.26 19.41 -1.53
C PHE A 95 3.30 20.49 -2.05
N ARG A 96 2.33 20.88 -1.23
CA ARG A 96 1.29 21.88 -1.52
C ARG A 96 1.22 22.86 -0.36
N GLN A 97 1.55 24.12 -0.64
CA GLN A 97 1.63 25.17 0.37
C GLN A 97 0.33 25.31 1.18
N HIS A 98 -0.83 25.29 0.52
CA HIS A 98 -2.13 25.41 1.21
C HIS A 98 -2.47 24.24 2.13
N VAL A 99 -1.96 23.03 1.87
CA VAL A 99 -2.12 21.88 2.78
C VAL A 99 -1.24 22.10 4.00
N TRP A 100 0.01 22.50 3.77
CA TRP A 100 0.97 22.79 4.82
C TRP A 100 0.48 23.89 5.77
N ASP A 101 0.04 25.03 5.23
CA ASP A 101 -0.41 26.17 6.04
C ASP A 101 -1.51 25.75 7.03
N ARG A 102 -2.42 24.86 6.60
CA ARG A 102 -3.51 24.33 7.45
C ARG A 102 -3.03 23.36 8.50
N LEU A 103 -2.14 22.43 8.12
CA LEU A 103 -1.54 21.50 9.07
C LEU A 103 -0.76 22.26 10.14
N ALA A 104 0.01 23.28 9.74
CA ALA A 104 0.84 24.09 10.60
C ALA A 104 0.05 24.85 11.70
N GLU A 105 -1.19 25.26 11.44
CA GLU A 105 -2.05 25.91 12.44
C GLU A 105 -2.33 25.02 13.66
N GLY A 106 -2.33 23.69 13.48
CA GLY A 106 -2.55 22.69 14.52
C GLY A 106 -1.27 22.15 15.15
N ILE A 107 -0.09 22.65 14.78
CA ILE A 107 1.19 22.18 15.32
C ILE A 107 1.47 22.88 16.66
N ARG A 108 1.79 22.09 17.70
CA ARG A 108 2.26 22.58 19.01
C ARG A 108 3.47 21.78 19.47
N PHE A 109 4.28 22.36 20.33
CA PHE A 109 5.42 21.68 20.94
C PHE A 109 5.38 21.87 22.45
N VAL A 110 5.66 20.79 23.18
CA VAL A 110 5.81 20.79 24.63
C VAL A 110 7.21 20.30 24.95
N GLN A 111 7.99 21.17 25.59
CA GLN A 111 9.33 20.85 26.04
C GLN A 111 9.26 20.17 27.41
N GLY A 112 9.97 19.06 27.56
CA GLY A 112 10.05 18.35 28.84
C GLY A 112 10.82 17.04 28.77
N SER A 113 11.26 16.57 29.92
CA SER A 113 11.71 15.18 30.08
C SER A 113 10.54 14.27 30.41
N PHE A 114 10.75 12.95 30.25
CA PHE A 114 9.68 11.97 30.46
C PHE A 114 9.32 11.77 31.93
N ASP A 115 10.17 12.22 32.84
CA ASP A 115 10.02 12.16 34.29
C ASP A 115 9.59 13.52 34.90
N ASP A 116 9.27 14.52 34.08
CA ASP A 116 8.92 15.87 34.54
C ASP A 116 7.39 16.08 34.64
N ASP A 117 6.87 16.06 35.86
CA ASP A 117 5.45 16.30 36.16
C ASP A 117 4.95 17.64 35.59
N ALA A 118 5.77 18.70 35.64
CA ALA A 118 5.37 20.02 35.16
C ALA A 118 5.20 20.05 33.64
N ALA A 119 6.03 19.30 32.91
CA ALA A 119 5.90 19.16 31.47
C ALA A 119 4.62 18.41 31.07
N PHE A 120 4.21 17.38 31.82
CA PHE A 120 2.96 16.67 31.57
C PHE A 120 1.71 17.50 31.92
N GLU A 121 1.78 18.34 32.95
CA GLU A 121 0.74 19.34 33.21
C GLU A 121 0.67 20.39 32.10
N GLN A 122 1.81 20.81 31.53
CA GLN A 122 1.82 21.69 30.36
C GLN A 122 1.27 21.01 29.11
N LEU A 123 1.55 19.72 28.90
CA LEU A 123 0.97 18.93 27.82
C LEU A 123 -0.55 18.87 27.94
N LYS A 124 -1.05 18.61 29.15
CA LYS A 124 -2.49 18.60 29.44
C LYS A 124 -3.17 19.93 29.12
N LYS A 125 -2.60 21.05 29.58
CA LYS A 125 -3.09 22.39 29.24
C LYS A 125 -3.08 22.64 27.73
N THR A 126 -2.00 22.25 27.05
CA THR A 126 -1.88 22.40 25.59
C THR A 126 -2.98 21.65 24.84
N LEU A 127 -3.27 20.41 25.26
CA LEU A 127 -4.34 19.61 24.66
C LEU A 127 -5.73 20.21 24.96
N GLN A 128 -5.98 20.68 26.18
CA GLN A 128 -7.22 21.38 26.53
C GLN A 128 -7.44 22.64 25.68
N THR A 129 -6.40 23.44 25.49
CA THR A 129 -6.45 24.61 24.59
C THR A 129 -6.76 24.21 23.15
N LEU A 130 -6.18 23.12 22.64
CA LEU A 130 -6.50 22.61 21.30
C LEU A 130 -7.94 22.08 21.20
N ASP A 131 -8.43 21.44 22.26
CA ASP A 131 -9.82 20.99 22.35
C ASP A 131 -10.81 22.16 22.28
N GLU A 132 -10.50 23.28 22.94
CA GLU A 132 -11.31 24.50 22.94
C GLU A 132 -11.18 25.31 21.64
N GLU A 133 -9.97 25.58 21.17
CA GLU A 133 -9.70 26.47 20.04
C GLU A 133 -9.94 25.80 18.68
N ARG A 134 -9.54 24.53 18.53
CA ARG A 134 -9.61 23.79 17.26
C ARG A 134 -10.74 22.77 17.21
N GLY A 135 -11.35 22.44 18.36
CA GLY A 135 -12.40 21.43 18.42
C GLY A 135 -11.87 20.03 18.15
N THR A 136 -10.72 19.65 18.72
CA THR A 136 -10.16 18.28 18.64
C THR A 136 -11.04 17.22 19.31
N GLY A 137 -12.13 17.63 19.95
CA GLY A 137 -13.18 16.74 20.46
C GLY A 137 -12.74 15.91 21.67
N GLY A 138 -11.66 16.33 22.35
CA GLY A 138 -11.10 15.60 23.48
C GLY A 138 -10.41 14.31 23.09
N ASN A 139 -10.30 13.93 21.81
CA ASN A 139 -9.72 12.65 21.39
C ASN A 139 -8.21 12.74 21.27
N HIS A 140 -7.46 11.92 22.01
CA HIS A 140 -6.00 12.03 22.08
C HIS A 140 -5.32 10.69 21.75
N GLY A 141 -4.42 10.72 20.77
CA GLY A 141 -3.51 9.63 20.44
C GLY A 141 -2.09 9.93 20.93
N PHE A 142 -1.44 8.96 21.58
CA PHE A 142 -0.07 9.09 22.10
C PHE A 142 0.87 8.16 21.36
N TYR A 143 1.70 8.69 20.48
CA TYR A 143 2.70 7.95 19.73
C TYR A 143 4.02 7.92 20.49
N LEU A 144 4.40 6.74 21.00
CA LEU A 144 5.64 6.55 21.75
C LEU A 144 6.81 6.24 20.81
N SER A 145 7.27 7.25 20.06
CA SER A 145 8.48 7.15 19.22
C SER A 145 9.76 7.34 20.06
N ILE A 146 9.87 6.58 21.14
CA ILE A 146 10.91 6.68 22.17
C ILE A 146 11.56 5.32 22.42
N PRO A 147 12.74 5.25 23.06
CA PRO A 147 13.35 3.99 23.44
C PRO A 147 12.46 3.18 24.42
N PRO A 148 12.46 1.83 24.35
CA PRO A 148 11.57 0.98 25.17
C PRO A 148 11.71 1.19 26.68
N ASN A 149 12.92 1.48 27.17
CA ASN A 149 13.17 1.73 28.60
C ASN A 149 12.48 3.00 29.13
N ALA A 150 12.00 3.88 28.25
CA ALA A 150 11.23 5.06 28.62
C ALA A 150 9.71 4.82 28.62
N PHE A 151 9.23 3.68 28.10
CA PHE A 151 7.79 3.39 28.04
C PHE A 151 7.14 3.38 29.42
N PRO A 152 7.70 2.72 30.47
CA PRO A 152 7.08 2.72 31.79
C PRO A 152 6.91 4.13 32.36
N THR A 153 7.96 4.95 32.29
CA THR A 153 7.93 6.32 32.80
C THR A 153 6.87 7.18 32.10
N VAL A 154 6.77 7.09 30.77
CA VAL A 154 5.76 7.86 30.03
C VAL A 154 4.35 7.35 30.31
N CYS A 155 4.13 6.04 30.39
CA CYS A 155 2.81 5.48 30.72
C CYS A 155 2.37 5.90 32.13
N GLU A 156 3.27 5.82 33.11
CA GLU A 156 3.01 6.28 34.48
C GLU A 156 2.65 7.77 34.51
N GLN A 157 3.36 8.62 33.77
CA GLN A 157 3.05 10.04 33.70
C GLN A 157 1.73 10.35 33.00
N LEU A 158 1.40 9.64 31.92
CA LEU A 158 0.10 9.76 31.24
C LEU A 158 -1.05 9.38 32.18
N SER A 159 -0.86 8.37 33.03
CA SER A 159 -1.82 7.98 34.06
C SER A 159 -1.94 9.04 35.16
N LYS A 160 -0.81 9.47 35.75
CA LYS A 160 -0.76 10.45 36.86
C LYS A 160 -1.36 11.81 36.49
N SER A 161 -1.05 12.30 35.28
CA SER A 161 -1.61 13.58 34.77
C SER A 161 -3.09 13.49 34.39
N GLY A 162 -3.66 12.29 34.36
CA GLY A 162 -5.04 12.03 33.91
C GLY A 162 -5.20 12.07 32.39
N LEU A 163 -4.11 12.15 31.62
CA LEU A 163 -4.14 12.20 30.15
C LEU A 163 -4.62 10.88 29.53
N ALA A 164 -4.40 9.75 30.20
CA ALA A 164 -4.86 8.43 29.75
C ALA A 164 -6.25 8.03 30.30
N GLN A 165 -6.85 8.82 31.20
CA GLN A 165 -8.13 8.44 31.81
C GLN A 165 -9.27 8.46 30.78
N PRO A 166 -10.21 7.49 30.86
CA PRO A 166 -11.40 7.49 30.01
C PRO A 166 -12.24 8.76 30.24
N VAL A 167 -12.73 9.34 29.15
CA VAL A 167 -13.65 10.50 29.16
C VAL A 167 -14.85 10.16 28.28
N ASP A 168 -16.06 10.38 28.79
CA ASP A 168 -17.29 10.09 28.03
C ASP A 168 -17.31 10.83 26.69
N GLY A 169 -17.53 10.07 25.62
CA GLY A 169 -17.58 10.61 24.26
C GLY A 169 -16.21 10.89 23.62
N ALA A 170 -15.10 10.57 24.28
CA ALA A 170 -13.75 10.73 23.73
C ALA A 170 -12.88 9.47 23.91
N TRP A 171 -11.96 9.23 22.99
CA TRP A 171 -11.03 8.10 23.06
C TRP A 171 -9.62 8.52 23.47
N ARG A 172 -8.89 7.58 24.09
CA ARG A 172 -7.47 7.64 24.40
C ARG A 172 -6.79 6.43 23.80
N ARG A 173 -5.81 6.64 22.92
CA ARG A 173 -5.11 5.55 22.23
C ARG A 173 -3.62 5.73 22.36
N VAL A 174 -2.90 4.63 22.50
CA VAL A 174 -1.43 4.64 22.56
C VAL A 174 -0.86 3.82 21.42
N VAL A 175 0.16 4.35 20.76
CA VAL A 175 0.90 3.68 19.69
C VAL A 175 2.29 3.39 20.21
N ILE A 176 2.71 2.13 20.14
CA ILE A 176 4.03 1.69 20.59
C ILE A 176 4.82 1.05 19.45
N GLU A 177 6.09 1.43 19.37
CA GLU A 177 7.05 0.89 18.39
C GLU A 177 7.78 -0.32 18.93
N LYS A 178 8.25 -1.15 18.00
CA LYS A 178 9.18 -2.24 18.32
C LYS A 178 10.51 -1.67 18.88
N PRO A 179 11.24 -2.42 19.73
CA PRO A 179 11.01 -3.82 20.13
C PRO A 179 9.98 -4.00 21.26
N PHE A 180 9.15 -5.03 21.15
CA PHE A 180 8.16 -5.42 22.17
C PHE A 180 8.76 -6.41 23.16
N GLY A 181 9.72 -5.95 23.97
CA GLY A 181 10.57 -6.81 24.80
C GLY A 181 11.79 -7.35 24.03
N HIS A 182 12.61 -8.15 24.70
CA HIS A 182 13.80 -8.82 24.16
C HIS A 182 13.78 -10.35 24.34
N ASP A 183 12.77 -10.85 25.03
CA ASP A 183 12.39 -12.23 25.28
C ASP A 183 10.92 -12.26 25.74
N LEU A 184 10.36 -13.45 25.98
CA LEU A 184 8.99 -13.60 26.47
C LEU A 184 8.73 -12.91 27.83
N ALA A 185 9.71 -12.95 28.75
CA ALA A 185 9.52 -12.42 30.10
C ALA A 185 9.40 -10.89 30.09
N SER A 186 10.32 -10.21 29.41
CA SER A 186 10.31 -8.76 29.23
C SER A 186 9.15 -8.27 28.37
N ALA A 187 8.68 -9.07 27.41
CA ALA A 187 7.47 -8.74 26.65
C ALA A 187 6.22 -8.72 27.55
N ARG A 188 6.09 -9.70 28.45
CA ARG A 188 5.01 -9.75 29.44
C ARG A 188 5.06 -8.59 30.42
N GLU A 189 6.25 -8.26 30.92
CA GLU A 189 6.45 -7.10 31.79
C GLU A 189 6.03 -5.80 31.08
N LEU A 190 6.48 -5.60 29.84
CA LEU A 190 6.10 -4.42 29.06
C LEU A 190 4.59 -4.35 28.82
N ASN A 191 3.97 -5.47 28.44
CA ASN A 191 2.53 -5.55 28.22
C ASN A 191 1.74 -5.23 29.49
N ALA A 192 2.19 -5.71 30.66
CA ALA A 192 1.56 -5.40 31.93
C ALA A 192 1.58 -3.90 32.23
N VAL A 193 2.74 -3.25 32.07
CA VAL A 193 2.91 -1.80 32.32
C VAL A 193 2.03 -0.95 31.40
N VAL A 194 1.94 -1.30 30.11
CA VAL A 194 1.08 -0.55 29.18
C VAL A 194 -0.40 -0.79 29.50
N ASN A 195 -0.78 -2.03 29.80
CA ASN A 195 -2.18 -2.41 30.04
C ASN A 195 -2.72 -1.96 31.41
N GLU A 196 -1.85 -1.56 32.35
CA GLU A 196 -2.25 -0.84 33.56
C GLU A 196 -2.82 0.56 33.26
N VAL A 197 -2.44 1.16 32.13
CA VAL A 197 -2.81 2.52 31.76
C VAL A 197 -3.82 2.56 30.62
N PHE A 198 -3.67 1.70 29.62
CA PHE A 198 -4.54 1.63 28.45
C PHE A 198 -5.16 0.25 28.32
N PRO A 199 -6.48 0.13 28.07
CA PRO A 199 -7.06 -1.17 27.76
C PRO A 199 -6.53 -1.68 26.41
N GLU A 200 -6.48 -3.00 26.21
CA GLU A 200 -5.79 -3.62 25.06
C GLU A 200 -6.32 -3.13 23.71
N GLU A 201 -7.63 -2.88 23.58
CA GLU A 201 -8.25 -2.34 22.37
C GLU A 201 -7.81 -0.90 22.01
N SER A 202 -7.15 -0.21 22.95
CA SER A 202 -6.60 1.13 22.78
C SER A 202 -5.08 1.13 22.57
N VAL A 203 -4.44 -0.05 22.57
CA VAL A 203 -2.99 -0.21 22.35
C VAL A 203 -2.72 -0.66 20.92
N PHE A 204 -1.96 0.15 20.20
CA PHE A 204 -1.63 -0.06 18.79
C PHE A 204 -0.14 -0.36 18.66
N ARG A 205 0.21 -1.65 18.56
CA ARG A 205 1.59 -2.12 18.40
C ARG A 205 1.99 -2.09 16.94
N ILE A 206 3.02 -1.31 16.60
CA ILE A 206 3.42 -1.14 15.20
C ILE A 206 4.23 -2.35 14.71
N ASP A 207 3.64 -3.09 13.78
CA ASP A 207 4.38 -3.83 12.78
C ASP A 207 4.12 -3.22 11.40
N HIS A 208 5.05 -2.40 10.92
CA HIS A 208 4.90 -1.69 9.65
C HIS A 208 4.77 -2.59 8.41
N TYR A 209 5.06 -3.91 8.50
CA TYR A 209 4.77 -4.81 7.37
C TYR A 209 3.28 -5.06 7.21
N LEU A 210 2.51 -5.07 8.30
CA LEU A 210 1.06 -5.25 8.26
C LEU A 210 0.34 -4.07 7.59
N GLY A 211 0.94 -2.89 7.63
CA GLY A 211 0.47 -1.70 6.91
C GLY A 211 0.69 -1.74 5.39
N LYS A 212 1.36 -2.77 4.85
CA LYS A 212 1.61 -2.89 3.40
C LYS A 212 0.41 -3.51 2.68
N GLU A 213 -0.02 -2.86 1.60
CA GLU A 213 -1.11 -3.34 0.73
C GLU A 213 -0.91 -4.80 0.26
N THR A 214 0.34 -5.19 -0.05
CA THR A 214 0.67 -6.56 -0.49
C THR A 214 0.48 -7.62 0.57
N VAL A 215 0.61 -7.27 1.86
CA VAL A 215 0.39 -8.21 2.96
C VAL A 215 -1.11 -8.47 3.12
N GLN A 216 -1.94 -7.43 3.03
CA GLN A 216 -3.40 -7.59 3.05
C GLN A 216 -3.91 -8.38 1.84
N ASN A 217 -3.25 -8.24 0.69
CA ASN A 217 -3.61 -9.02 -0.49
C ASN A 217 -3.44 -10.53 -0.33
N ILE A 218 -2.66 -11.00 0.65
CA ILE A 218 -2.60 -12.43 0.97
C ILE A 218 -4.02 -12.94 1.31
N LEU A 219 -4.80 -12.17 2.06
CA LEU A 219 -6.18 -12.52 2.40
C LEU A 219 -7.08 -12.57 1.16
N ALA A 220 -6.99 -11.55 0.29
CA ALA A 220 -7.77 -11.50 -0.94
C ALA A 220 -7.39 -12.66 -1.89
N LEU A 221 -6.10 -12.94 -2.05
CA LEU A 221 -5.60 -14.02 -2.88
C LEU A 221 -6.13 -15.38 -2.40
N ARG A 222 -6.10 -15.63 -1.09
CA ARG A 222 -6.51 -16.92 -0.50
C ARG A 222 -8.02 -17.10 -0.49
N PHE A 223 -8.77 -16.14 0.04
CA PHE A 223 -10.17 -16.35 0.40
C PHE A 223 -11.17 -15.83 -0.64
N ALA A 224 -10.75 -14.94 -1.56
CA ALA A 224 -11.63 -14.50 -2.65
C ALA A 224 -11.55 -15.41 -3.90
N ASN A 225 -10.62 -16.37 -3.94
CA ASN A 225 -10.33 -17.16 -5.12
C ASN A 225 -10.47 -18.66 -4.85
N GLN A 226 -11.52 -19.28 -5.41
CA GLN A 226 -11.71 -20.73 -5.43
C GLN A 226 -10.56 -21.49 -6.11
N LEU A 227 -9.75 -20.82 -6.93
CA LEU A 227 -8.58 -21.40 -7.58
C LEU A 227 -7.46 -21.76 -6.60
N PHE A 228 -7.22 -20.93 -5.58
CA PHE A 228 -6.05 -21.04 -4.71
C PHE A 228 -6.31 -21.82 -3.42
N ASP A 229 -7.50 -21.70 -2.83
CA ASP A 229 -7.81 -22.38 -1.56
C ASP A 229 -7.59 -23.92 -1.59
N PRO A 230 -8.03 -24.66 -2.63
CA PRO A 230 -7.86 -26.12 -2.66
C PRO A 230 -6.40 -26.59 -2.69
N ILE A 231 -5.50 -25.77 -3.22
CA ILE A 231 -4.07 -26.08 -3.32
C ILE A 231 -3.25 -25.53 -2.13
N TRP A 232 -3.88 -24.83 -1.20
CA TRP A 232 -3.24 -24.17 -0.06
C TRP A 232 -3.23 -25.04 1.21
N ASN A 233 -2.62 -26.23 1.10
CA ASN A 233 -2.52 -27.21 2.19
C ASN A 233 -1.42 -28.26 1.93
N ALA A 234 -1.15 -29.08 2.94
CA ALA A 234 -0.14 -30.14 2.95
C ALA A 234 -0.31 -31.24 1.90
N HIS A 235 -1.46 -31.37 1.24
CA HIS A 235 -1.60 -32.31 0.13
C HIS A 235 -0.81 -31.83 -1.11
N PHE A 236 -0.77 -30.51 -1.35
CA PHE A 236 -0.20 -29.93 -2.56
C PHE A 236 1.08 -29.14 -2.28
N VAL A 237 1.18 -28.47 -1.13
CA VAL A 237 2.35 -27.69 -0.74
C VAL A 237 3.41 -28.62 -0.16
N ASP A 238 4.62 -28.52 -0.70
CA ASP A 238 5.81 -29.21 -0.20
C ASP A 238 6.40 -28.46 0.99
N HIS A 239 6.66 -27.16 0.81
CA HIS A 239 7.15 -26.27 1.86
C HIS A 239 6.82 -24.81 1.56
N VAL A 240 6.96 -23.97 2.59
CA VAL A 240 6.79 -22.51 2.48
C VAL A 240 8.10 -21.82 2.83
N GLN A 241 8.52 -20.85 2.02
CA GLN A 241 9.67 -19.99 2.32
C GLN A 241 9.22 -18.54 2.51
N ILE A 242 9.55 -17.94 3.63
CA ILE A 242 9.35 -16.51 3.90
C ILE A 242 10.72 -15.86 4.03
N THR A 243 11.06 -15.03 3.05
CA THR A 243 12.39 -14.40 2.96
C THR A 243 12.27 -12.89 3.11
N MET A 244 13.07 -12.30 3.99
CA MET A 244 13.30 -10.85 4.06
C MET A 244 14.79 -10.56 4.01
N ALA A 245 15.29 -10.28 2.82
CA ALA A 245 16.68 -9.94 2.55
C ALA A 245 16.86 -8.43 2.34
N GLU A 246 17.95 -7.90 2.87
CA GLU A 246 18.38 -6.52 2.70
C GLU A 246 19.79 -6.48 2.13
N ASP A 247 20.03 -5.62 1.14
CA ASP A 247 21.34 -5.38 0.53
C ASP A 247 22.16 -4.30 1.25
N ILE A 248 21.57 -3.67 2.28
CA ILE A 248 22.22 -2.67 3.11
C ILE A 248 22.88 -3.28 4.34
N GLY A 249 23.94 -2.63 4.83
CA GLY A 249 24.59 -2.93 6.12
C GLY A 249 23.92 -2.24 7.30
N LEU A 250 24.59 -2.23 8.46
CA LEU A 250 24.05 -1.63 9.69
C LEU A 250 24.43 -0.16 9.86
N GLY A 251 25.57 0.28 9.31
CA GLY A 251 25.82 1.69 8.99
C GLY A 251 25.66 2.65 10.18
N GLY A 252 26.51 2.52 11.19
CA GLY A 252 26.51 3.38 12.38
C GLY A 252 25.44 3.06 13.43
N ARG A 253 24.58 2.06 13.21
CA ARG A 253 23.57 1.59 14.18
C ARG A 253 24.12 0.59 15.21
N ALA A 254 25.42 0.60 15.46
CA ALA A 254 26.07 -0.39 16.31
C ALA A 254 25.52 -0.44 17.73
N GLY A 255 25.37 0.72 18.39
CA GLY A 255 24.85 0.80 19.76
C GLY A 255 23.39 0.38 19.93
N TYR A 256 22.63 0.22 18.84
CA TYR A 256 21.26 -0.30 18.87
C TYR A 256 21.20 -1.77 18.47
N TYR A 257 21.93 -2.17 17.42
CA TYR A 257 21.77 -3.49 16.82
C TYR A 257 22.59 -4.58 17.54
N ASP A 258 23.75 -4.22 18.11
CA ASP A 258 24.59 -5.17 18.84
C ASP A 258 23.87 -5.63 20.11
N GLY A 259 23.57 -6.94 20.22
CA GLY A 259 22.72 -7.52 21.26
C GLY A 259 21.26 -7.76 20.89
N ILE A 260 20.75 -7.15 19.80
CA ILE A 260 19.41 -7.46 19.27
C ILE A 260 19.48 -8.62 18.28
N GLY A 261 20.27 -8.44 17.21
CA GLY A 261 20.46 -9.42 16.14
C GLY A 261 19.30 -9.51 15.14
N ALA A 262 19.55 -10.19 14.03
CA ALA A 262 18.60 -10.31 12.92
C ALA A 262 17.32 -11.07 13.31
N ALA A 263 17.41 -12.03 14.24
CA ALA A 263 16.25 -12.80 14.66
C ALA A 263 15.23 -11.94 15.44
N ARG A 264 15.69 -11.16 16.42
CA ARG A 264 14.80 -10.27 17.19
C ARG A 264 14.31 -9.08 16.36
N ASP A 265 15.16 -8.52 15.49
CA ASP A 265 14.78 -7.35 14.69
C ASP A 265 13.69 -7.67 13.67
N VAL A 266 13.64 -8.90 13.14
CA VAL A 266 12.85 -9.25 11.96
C VAL A 266 12.03 -10.54 12.08
N ILE A 267 12.60 -11.63 12.59
CA ILE A 267 11.88 -12.91 12.66
C ILE A 267 10.74 -12.83 13.67
N GLN A 268 11.04 -12.31 14.87
CA GLN A 268 10.11 -12.21 16.00
C GLN A 268 8.80 -11.48 15.63
N ASN A 269 8.88 -10.47 14.78
CA ASN A 269 7.76 -9.63 14.38
C ASN A 269 7.33 -9.96 12.93
N HIS A 270 8.01 -9.36 11.95
CA HIS A 270 7.58 -9.31 10.57
C HIS A 270 7.37 -10.70 9.98
N LEU A 271 8.33 -11.63 10.13
CA LEU A 271 8.22 -12.93 9.47
C LEU A 271 7.20 -13.85 10.14
N LEU A 272 7.08 -13.81 11.48
CA LEU A 272 6.05 -14.59 12.19
C LEU A 272 4.65 -14.04 11.91
N GLN A 273 4.50 -12.74 11.73
CA GLN A 273 3.24 -12.15 11.27
C GLN A 273 2.91 -12.57 9.84
N LEU A 274 3.87 -12.56 8.90
CA LEU A 274 3.66 -13.10 7.55
C LEU A 274 3.33 -14.60 7.55
N LEU A 275 3.93 -15.38 8.44
CA LEU A 275 3.58 -16.79 8.66
C LEU A 275 2.11 -16.91 9.11
N ALA A 276 1.68 -16.11 10.08
CA ALA A 276 0.30 -16.12 10.56
C ALA A 276 -0.69 -15.86 9.42
N PHE A 277 -0.47 -14.82 8.59
CA PHE A 277 -1.30 -14.53 7.41
C PHE A 277 -1.27 -15.63 6.35
N THR A 278 -0.14 -16.30 6.18
CA THR A 278 0.03 -17.38 5.20
C THR A 278 -0.65 -18.66 5.65
N ALA A 279 -0.61 -18.97 6.95
CA ALA A 279 -1.02 -20.25 7.50
C ALA A 279 -2.43 -20.26 8.14
N MET A 280 -3.00 -19.10 8.50
CA MET A 280 -4.32 -18.99 9.14
C MET A 280 -5.44 -19.67 8.37
N GLU A 281 -6.49 -20.14 9.06
CA GLU A 281 -7.70 -20.61 8.38
C GLU A 281 -8.51 -19.43 7.84
N GLU A 282 -9.57 -19.73 7.08
CA GLU A 282 -10.53 -18.72 6.64
C GLU A 282 -11.29 -18.17 7.87
N PRO A 283 -11.22 -16.86 8.15
CA PRO A 283 -11.96 -16.26 9.24
C PRO A 283 -13.45 -16.17 8.87
N ILE A 284 -14.33 -16.10 9.87
CA ILE A 284 -15.79 -15.95 9.63
C ILE A 284 -16.08 -14.67 8.85
N ASN A 285 -15.35 -13.61 9.16
CA ASN A 285 -15.36 -12.33 8.44
C ASN A 285 -14.05 -11.57 8.72
N PHE A 286 -13.88 -10.41 8.10
CA PHE A 286 -12.68 -9.58 8.24
C PHE A 286 -12.73 -8.57 9.40
N SER A 287 -13.58 -8.78 10.41
CA SER A 287 -13.52 -7.97 11.63
C SER A 287 -12.19 -8.21 12.37
N PRO A 288 -11.67 -7.21 13.12
CA PRO A 288 -10.40 -7.34 13.82
C PRO A 288 -10.33 -8.58 14.73
N ALA A 289 -11.40 -8.88 15.47
CA ALA A 289 -11.44 -10.00 16.41
C ALA A 289 -11.34 -11.36 15.70
N GLU A 290 -12.05 -11.55 14.58
CA GLU A 290 -12.02 -12.81 13.81
C GLU A 290 -10.64 -13.04 13.17
N LEU A 291 -10.02 -11.97 12.63
CA LEU A 291 -8.65 -12.05 12.10
C LEU A 291 -7.64 -12.37 13.21
N GLN A 292 -7.74 -11.71 14.36
CA GLN A 292 -6.87 -11.97 15.51
C GLN A 292 -7.01 -13.40 16.02
N ALA A 293 -8.22 -13.93 16.12
CA ALA A 293 -8.47 -15.30 16.55
C ALA A 293 -7.72 -16.32 15.67
N GLU A 294 -7.80 -16.17 14.35
CA GLU A 294 -7.13 -17.09 13.43
C GLU A 294 -5.60 -16.93 13.40
N LYS A 295 -5.08 -15.70 13.58
CA LYS A 295 -3.63 -15.47 13.74
C LYS A 295 -3.10 -16.10 15.03
N ILE A 296 -3.78 -15.87 16.16
CA ILE A 296 -3.42 -16.42 17.47
C ILE A 296 -3.45 -17.95 17.42
N LYS A 297 -4.49 -18.54 16.80
CA LYS A 297 -4.62 -19.99 16.64
C LYS A 297 -3.41 -20.59 15.92
N VAL A 298 -2.97 -20.01 14.80
CA VAL A 298 -1.78 -20.49 14.09
C VAL A 298 -0.51 -20.32 14.90
N LEU A 299 -0.26 -19.13 15.45
CA LEU A 299 0.92 -18.89 16.28
C LEU A 299 0.96 -19.83 17.48
N SER A 300 -0.20 -20.14 18.07
CA SER A 300 -0.31 -21.07 19.20
C SER A 300 0.04 -22.51 18.85
N ALA A 301 -0.18 -22.90 17.59
CA ALA A 301 0.13 -24.22 17.03
C ALA A 301 1.50 -24.29 16.34
N THR A 302 2.27 -23.19 16.33
CA THR A 302 3.57 -23.14 15.67
C THR A 302 4.68 -23.48 16.66
N ARG A 303 5.64 -24.31 16.23
CA ARG A 303 6.84 -24.67 17.00
C ARG A 303 8.08 -24.74 16.12
N LEU A 304 9.26 -24.63 16.72
CA LEU A 304 10.52 -24.89 16.03
C LEU A 304 10.62 -26.38 15.67
N ALA A 305 11.10 -26.65 14.46
CA ALA A 305 11.44 -28.01 14.05
C ALA A 305 12.72 -28.47 14.76
N GLU A 306 12.80 -29.74 15.12
CA GLU A 306 13.96 -30.35 15.79
C GLU A 306 14.69 -31.32 14.85
N PRO A 307 16.01 -31.54 15.01
CA PRO A 307 16.91 -30.93 15.99
C PRO A 307 17.36 -29.51 15.61
N LEU A 308 17.38 -28.56 16.56
CA LEU A 308 17.74 -27.14 16.31
C LEU A 308 19.10 -26.92 15.61
N ALA A 309 20.05 -27.85 15.77
CA ALA A 309 21.35 -27.80 15.10
C ALA A 309 21.27 -27.96 13.57
N GLU A 310 20.22 -28.61 13.07
CA GLU A 310 19.99 -28.88 11.63
C GLU A 310 18.89 -27.99 11.05
N THR A 311 18.00 -27.48 11.90
CA THR A 311 16.78 -26.75 11.51
C THR A 311 16.88 -25.24 11.72
N THR A 312 18.00 -24.75 12.23
CA THR A 312 18.27 -23.32 12.42
C THR A 312 19.65 -22.95 11.87
N ALA A 313 19.82 -21.70 11.45
CA ALA A 313 21.10 -21.15 11.02
C ALA A 313 21.24 -19.69 11.43
N ARG A 314 22.44 -19.28 11.84
CA ARG A 314 22.77 -17.88 12.12
C ARG A 314 24.13 -17.52 11.53
N GLY A 315 24.26 -16.29 11.05
CA GLY A 315 25.50 -15.84 10.44
C GLY A 315 25.80 -14.37 10.68
N GLN A 316 27.05 -13.98 10.41
CA GLN A 316 27.57 -12.63 10.52
C GLN A 316 28.29 -12.24 9.22
N TYR A 317 27.92 -11.12 8.59
CA TYR A 317 28.53 -10.76 7.31
C TYR A 317 30.01 -10.37 7.49
N GLY A 318 30.86 -10.96 6.64
CA GLY A 318 32.25 -10.60 6.44
C GLY A 318 32.42 -9.58 5.30
N PRO A 319 33.66 -9.15 5.03
CA PRO A 319 33.97 -8.27 3.92
C PRO A 319 33.59 -8.92 2.59
N GLY A 320 33.22 -8.11 1.60
CA GLY A 320 32.75 -8.62 0.30
C GLY A 320 32.45 -7.50 -0.69
N TRP A 321 31.62 -7.81 -1.68
CA TRP A 321 31.23 -6.88 -2.75
C TRP A 321 29.72 -6.70 -2.80
N GLN A 322 29.25 -5.47 -2.59
CA GLN A 322 27.84 -5.09 -2.74
C GLN A 322 27.72 -4.07 -3.88
N GLY A 323 26.95 -4.36 -4.92
CA GLY A 323 26.71 -3.40 -6.01
C GLY A 323 27.99 -2.91 -6.72
N SER A 324 29.02 -3.76 -6.82
CA SER A 324 30.37 -3.41 -7.34
C SER A 324 31.21 -2.50 -6.45
N GLN A 325 30.83 -2.32 -5.17
CA GLN A 325 31.63 -1.64 -4.17
C GLN A 325 32.12 -2.64 -3.14
N GLN A 326 33.40 -2.54 -2.76
CA GLN A 326 33.94 -3.32 -1.65
C GLN A 326 33.37 -2.76 -0.34
N VAL A 327 32.88 -3.65 0.52
CA VAL A 327 32.26 -3.29 1.80
C VAL A 327 32.92 -4.08 2.94
N PRO A 328 33.08 -3.46 4.13
CA PRO A 328 33.68 -4.11 5.29
C PRO A 328 32.75 -5.18 5.89
N GLY A 329 33.33 -6.08 6.67
CA GLY A 329 32.57 -7.01 7.53
C GLY A 329 31.99 -6.33 8.77
N LEU A 330 31.07 -6.98 9.49
CA LEU A 330 30.43 -6.39 10.68
C LEU A 330 31.47 -5.96 11.71
N LEU A 331 32.43 -6.83 12.00
CA LEU A 331 33.48 -6.58 13.00
C LEU A 331 34.42 -5.46 12.57
N GLU A 332 34.42 -5.04 11.31
CA GLU A 332 35.19 -3.92 10.77
C GLU A 332 34.37 -2.62 10.76
N GLU A 333 33.05 -2.67 10.90
CA GLU A 333 32.20 -1.47 11.00
C GLU A 333 32.46 -0.71 12.31
N GLU A 334 32.40 0.62 12.24
CA GLU A 334 32.60 1.50 13.38
C GLU A 334 31.50 1.31 14.44
N GLY A 335 31.90 1.24 15.71
CA GLY A 335 30.99 1.10 16.85
C GLY A 335 30.66 -0.35 17.24
N PHE A 336 31.00 -1.36 16.43
CA PHE A 336 30.79 -2.77 16.79
C PHE A 336 31.98 -3.37 17.54
N SER A 337 31.70 -4.25 18.50
CA SER A 337 32.75 -5.00 19.19
C SER A 337 33.43 -5.99 18.25
N LYS A 338 34.77 -6.07 18.30
CA LYS A 338 35.57 -7.07 17.56
C LYS A 338 35.27 -8.53 18.00
N THR A 339 34.66 -8.68 19.17
CA THR A 339 34.23 -9.97 19.73
C THR A 339 32.71 -10.16 19.66
N SER A 340 31.97 -9.30 18.95
CA SER A 340 30.52 -9.43 18.82
C SER A 340 30.12 -10.80 18.26
N THR A 341 29.14 -11.41 18.92
CA THR A 341 28.47 -12.66 18.52
C THR A 341 27.09 -12.40 17.94
N THR A 342 26.72 -11.12 17.73
CA THR A 342 25.43 -10.72 17.16
C THR A 342 25.31 -11.22 15.72
N GLU A 343 24.23 -11.92 15.43
CA GLU A 343 23.92 -12.40 14.09
C GLU A 343 23.32 -11.30 13.21
N THR A 344 23.77 -11.22 11.97
CA THR A 344 23.24 -10.33 10.91
C THR A 344 22.46 -11.09 9.86
N PHE A 345 22.43 -12.42 9.98
CA PHE A 345 21.60 -13.35 9.25
C PHE A 345 21.02 -14.35 10.25
N ALA A 346 19.74 -14.65 10.11
CA ALA A 346 19.06 -15.67 10.91
C ALA A 346 18.08 -16.44 10.02
N ALA A 347 18.02 -17.75 10.23
CA ALA A 347 17.03 -18.63 9.61
C ALA A 347 16.57 -19.69 10.60
N ILE A 348 15.27 -19.98 10.58
CA ILE A 348 14.63 -21.01 11.41
C ILE A 348 13.65 -21.81 10.56
N THR A 349 13.49 -23.08 10.92
CA THR A 349 12.46 -23.96 10.37
C THR A 349 11.36 -24.16 11.41
N LEU A 350 10.11 -23.94 10.99
CA LEU A 350 8.94 -24.03 11.83
C LEU A 350 8.00 -25.12 11.31
N GLU A 351 7.31 -25.76 12.25
CA GLU A 351 6.18 -26.65 12.00
C GLU A 351 4.91 -25.99 12.55
N VAL A 352 3.82 -26.12 11.79
CA VAL A 352 2.49 -25.66 12.22
C VAL A 352 1.64 -26.90 12.47
N ASP A 353 1.36 -27.19 13.73
CA ASP A 353 0.62 -28.37 14.20
C ASP A 353 -0.89 -28.22 13.94
N SER A 354 -1.26 -28.11 12.67
CA SER A 354 -2.64 -28.08 12.19
C SER A 354 -2.85 -29.09 11.08
N ARG A 355 -4.11 -29.52 10.87
CA ARG A 355 -4.43 -30.45 9.78
C ARG A 355 -4.05 -29.92 8.40
N ARG A 356 -4.14 -28.61 8.19
CA ARG A 356 -3.80 -27.96 6.92
C ARG A 356 -2.32 -28.02 6.62
N TRP A 357 -1.46 -27.97 7.64
CA TRP A 357 -0.01 -27.78 7.48
C TRP A 357 0.85 -28.92 8.05
N ALA A 358 0.23 -29.98 8.56
CA ALA A 358 0.94 -31.13 9.11
C ALA A 358 2.01 -31.66 8.13
N GLY A 359 3.26 -31.70 8.60
CA GLY A 359 4.41 -32.17 7.82
C GLY A 359 4.95 -31.20 6.77
N VAL A 360 4.41 -29.98 6.67
CA VAL A 360 4.91 -28.93 5.76
C VAL A 360 5.84 -27.98 6.54
N PRO A 361 7.14 -27.95 6.24
CA PRO A 361 8.05 -27.02 6.90
C PRO A 361 7.88 -25.59 6.40
N PHE A 362 7.94 -24.64 7.33
CA PHE A 362 8.00 -23.21 7.07
C PHE A 362 9.41 -22.69 7.34
N TYR A 363 10.10 -22.24 6.30
CA TYR A 363 11.44 -21.66 6.42
C TYR A 363 11.33 -20.15 6.48
N LEU A 364 11.70 -19.57 7.63
CA LEU A 364 11.79 -18.12 7.80
C LEU A 364 13.26 -17.73 7.78
N ARG A 365 13.64 -16.79 6.90
CA ARG A 365 15.02 -16.30 6.83
C ARG A 365 15.11 -14.81 6.58
N THR A 366 16.13 -14.22 7.17
CA THR A 366 16.44 -12.81 7.02
C THR A 366 17.94 -12.54 7.10
N GLY A 367 18.40 -11.45 6.49
CA GLY A 367 19.74 -10.97 6.72
C GLY A 367 20.06 -9.64 6.07
N LYS A 368 21.13 -9.01 6.58
CA LYS A 368 21.76 -7.80 6.05
C LYS A 368 22.88 -8.17 5.07
N ARG A 369 23.27 -7.22 4.20
CA ARG A 369 24.32 -7.41 3.18
C ARG A 369 24.11 -8.65 2.30
N LEU A 370 22.85 -8.96 1.99
CA LEU A 370 22.51 -10.03 1.06
C LEU A 370 22.54 -9.55 -0.39
N GLY A 371 22.45 -10.48 -1.34
CA GLY A 371 22.65 -10.19 -2.76
C GLY A 371 21.70 -9.16 -3.37
N ARG A 372 20.50 -9.01 -2.81
CA ARG A 372 19.53 -7.95 -3.15
C ARG A 372 18.51 -7.75 -2.04
N ARG A 373 17.87 -6.58 -2.02
CA ARG A 373 16.66 -6.36 -1.22
C ARG A 373 15.47 -7.12 -1.80
N VAL A 374 14.84 -7.96 -0.99
CA VAL A 374 13.58 -8.66 -1.33
C VAL A 374 12.84 -9.11 -0.07
N THR A 375 11.52 -8.95 -0.07
CA THR A 375 10.59 -9.57 0.86
C THR A 375 9.58 -10.38 0.05
N GLU A 376 9.57 -11.69 0.22
CA GLU A 376 8.69 -12.59 -0.54
C GLU A 376 8.25 -13.81 0.28
N ILE A 377 7.08 -14.34 -0.07
CA ILE A 377 6.54 -15.61 0.42
C ILE A 377 6.43 -16.54 -0.79
N ALA A 378 7.09 -17.69 -0.74
CA ALA A 378 7.06 -18.70 -1.78
C ALA A 378 6.41 -19.98 -1.26
N LEU A 379 5.26 -20.35 -1.81
CA LEU A 379 4.65 -21.66 -1.63
C LEU A 379 5.17 -22.57 -2.74
N VAL A 380 5.98 -23.54 -2.38
CA VAL A 380 6.54 -24.52 -3.33
C VAL A 380 5.65 -25.75 -3.31
N PHE A 381 5.17 -26.17 -4.48
CA PHE A 381 4.27 -27.31 -4.59
C PHE A 381 5.04 -28.61 -4.78
N LYS A 382 4.47 -29.70 -4.28
CA LYS A 382 4.95 -31.07 -4.48
C LYS A 382 5.00 -31.40 -5.96
N ARG A 383 6.02 -32.15 -6.36
CA ARG A 383 6.08 -32.71 -7.72
C ARG A 383 4.97 -33.76 -7.86
N ALA A 384 4.36 -33.83 -9.05
CA ALA A 384 3.40 -34.88 -9.35
C ALA A 384 4.05 -36.27 -9.13
N PRO A 385 3.40 -37.21 -8.41
CA PRO A 385 3.98 -38.52 -8.11
C PRO A 385 4.31 -39.34 -9.36
N HIS A 386 3.55 -39.12 -10.43
CA HIS A 386 3.77 -39.76 -11.73
C HIS A 386 3.66 -38.70 -12.84
N LEU A 387 4.62 -38.73 -13.77
CA LEU A 387 4.62 -37.94 -14.98
C LEU A 387 4.63 -38.90 -16.17
N PRO A 388 3.72 -38.78 -17.15
CA PRO A 388 3.74 -39.59 -18.37
C PRO A 388 4.84 -39.18 -19.36
N PHE A 389 5.82 -38.38 -18.91
CA PHE A 389 6.91 -37.83 -19.71
C PHE A 389 8.20 -38.60 -19.41
N ASP A 390 9.02 -38.86 -20.43
CA ASP A 390 10.36 -39.40 -20.22
C ASP A 390 11.23 -38.41 -19.43
N SER A 391 12.25 -38.92 -18.75
CA SER A 391 13.13 -38.11 -17.89
C SER A 391 13.84 -36.98 -18.65
N THR A 392 14.11 -37.16 -19.95
CA THR A 392 14.70 -36.12 -20.82
C THR A 392 13.71 -35.03 -21.21
N MET A 393 12.41 -35.32 -21.22
CA MET A 393 11.35 -34.39 -21.63
C MET A 393 11.01 -33.37 -20.53
N THR A 394 11.41 -33.66 -19.29
CA THR A 394 11.15 -32.82 -18.09
C THR A 394 12.44 -32.43 -17.36
N GLU A 395 13.60 -32.53 -18.01
CA GLU A 395 14.91 -32.23 -17.40
C GLU A 395 15.01 -30.77 -16.93
N GLU A 396 14.35 -29.84 -17.64
CA GLU A 396 14.29 -28.41 -17.29
C GLU A 396 13.03 -28.03 -16.47
N LEU A 397 12.20 -29.01 -16.07
CA LEU A 397 11.00 -28.76 -15.27
C LEU A 397 11.37 -28.66 -13.78
N GLY A 398 11.19 -27.47 -13.20
CA GLY A 398 11.34 -27.23 -11.78
C GLY A 398 10.09 -27.60 -10.98
N ALA A 399 10.09 -27.21 -9.70
CA ALA A 399 8.88 -27.27 -8.89
C ALA A 399 7.95 -26.09 -9.22
N ASN A 400 6.66 -26.37 -9.33
CA ASN A 400 5.65 -25.31 -9.39
C ASN A 400 5.75 -24.46 -8.12
N ALA A 401 5.55 -23.16 -8.25
CA ALA A 401 5.60 -22.25 -7.11
C ALA A 401 4.65 -21.08 -7.27
N LEU A 402 4.02 -20.67 -6.16
CA LEU A 402 3.30 -19.42 -6.04
C LEU A 402 4.14 -18.47 -5.19
N VAL A 403 4.62 -17.39 -5.79
CA VAL A 403 5.51 -16.41 -5.14
C VAL A 403 4.78 -15.09 -4.99
N ILE A 404 4.58 -14.65 -3.74
CA ILE A 404 4.02 -13.36 -3.38
C ILE A 404 5.18 -12.42 -3.05
N ARG A 405 5.39 -11.38 -3.86
CA ARG A 405 6.37 -10.34 -3.61
C ARG A 405 5.74 -9.23 -2.81
N VAL A 406 6.22 -9.07 -1.58
CA VAL A 406 5.78 -8.02 -0.65
C VAL A 406 6.49 -6.70 -0.94
N GLN A 407 7.79 -6.74 -1.27
CA GLN A 407 8.59 -5.58 -1.74
C GLN A 407 10.00 -6.03 -2.19
N PRO A 408 10.70 -5.29 -3.06
CA PRO A 408 10.15 -4.35 -4.04
C PRO A 408 9.33 -5.10 -5.12
N ASP A 409 8.80 -4.36 -6.09
CA ASP A 409 8.07 -4.90 -7.25
C ASP A 409 6.86 -5.77 -6.83
N GLU A 410 6.00 -5.15 -6.02
CA GLU A 410 4.79 -5.71 -5.43
C GLU A 410 3.97 -6.49 -6.46
N GLY A 411 3.67 -7.76 -6.17
CA GLY A 411 2.96 -8.61 -7.11
C GLY A 411 2.96 -10.10 -6.77
N VAL A 412 2.47 -10.91 -7.71
CA VAL A 412 2.36 -12.37 -7.59
C VAL A 412 2.94 -13.02 -8.83
N THR A 413 3.69 -14.11 -8.67
CA THR A 413 4.15 -14.95 -9.78
C THR A 413 3.72 -16.39 -9.55
N LEU A 414 3.10 -16.99 -10.56
CA LEU A 414 2.89 -18.42 -10.63
C LEU A 414 3.89 -19.04 -11.62
N ARG A 415 4.74 -19.95 -11.13
CA ARG A 415 5.66 -20.74 -11.94
C ARG A 415 5.09 -22.12 -12.20
N PHE A 416 5.08 -22.53 -13.46
CA PHE A 416 4.59 -23.84 -13.90
C PHE A 416 5.27 -24.30 -15.19
N GLY A 417 5.17 -25.60 -15.50
CA GLY A 417 5.72 -26.18 -16.72
C GLY A 417 4.88 -25.88 -17.97
N SER A 418 5.52 -25.56 -19.09
CA SER A 418 4.88 -25.43 -20.40
C SER A 418 5.73 -26.01 -21.53
N LYS A 419 5.05 -26.47 -22.60
CA LYS A 419 5.71 -27.03 -23.77
C LYS A 419 6.55 -25.97 -24.48
N VAL A 420 7.81 -26.29 -24.78
CA VAL A 420 8.65 -25.48 -25.66
C VAL A 420 8.08 -25.51 -27.09
N PRO A 421 7.86 -24.35 -27.74
CA PRO A 421 7.44 -24.33 -29.15
C PRO A 421 8.42 -25.10 -30.03
N GLY A 422 7.96 -26.17 -30.66
CA GLY A 422 8.79 -27.09 -31.43
C GLY A 422 8.09 -28.41 -31.74
N SER A 423 8.77 -29.25 -32.52
CA SER A 423 8.33 -30.61 -32.88
C SER A 423 8.54 -31.60 -31.73
N ALA A 424 9.58 -31.42 -30.92
CA ALA A 424 9.83 -32.22 -29.74
C ALA A 424 8.85 -31.85 -28.61
N MET A 425 8.61 -32.82 -27.72
CA MET A 425 7.81 -32.63 -26.52
C MET A 425 8.76 -32.41 -25.35
N GLU A 426 9.15 -31.15 -25.17
CA GLU A 426 10.03 -30.68 -24.09
C GLU A 426 9.23 -29.72 -23.21
N VAL A 427 9.33 -29.88 -21.89
CA VAL A 427 8.64 -29.04 -20.91
C VAL A 427 9.67 -28.25 -20.11
N ARG A 428 9.44 -26.93 -20.00
CA ARG A 428 10.27 -26.03 -19.19
C ARG A 428 9.42 -25.11 -18.33
N ASP A 429 10.03 -24.53 -17.31
CA ASP A 429 9.36 -23.52 -16.47
C ASP A 429 9.04 -22.25 -17.25
N VAL A 430 7.82 -21.76 -17.05
CA VAL A 430 7.33 -20.44 -17.46
C VAL A 430 6.69 -19.73 -16.27
N ASN A 431 6.61 -18.41 -16.35
CA ASN A 431 6.01 -17.57 -15.32
C ASN A 431 4.74 -16.90 -15.85
N MET A 432 3.73 -16.82 -15.00
CA MET A 432 2.62 -15.88 -15.12
C MET A 432 2.77 -14.83 -14.02
N ASP A 433 2.87 -13.56 -14.43
CA ASP A 433 3.22 -12.45 -13.54
C ASP A 433 2.07 -11.44 -13.41
N PHE A 434 1.77 -11.07 -12.17
CA PHE A 434 0.90 -9.97 -11.79
C PHE A 434 1.74 -8.90 -11.06
N SER A 435 1.53 -7.63 -11.38
CA SER A 435 2.22 -6.48 -10.77
C SER A 435 1.21 -5.40 -10.36
N TYR A 436 1.35 -4.89 -9.14
CA TYR A 436 0.50 -3.83 -8.60
C TYR A 436 0.59 -2.52 -9.39
N GLU A 437 1.82 -2.10 -9.74
CA GLU A 437 2.08 -0.87 -10.48
C GLU A 437 1.35 -0.89 -11.84
N GLN A 438 1.38 -2.04 -12.52
CA GLN A 438 0.72 -2.24 -13.81
C GLN A 438 -0.81 -2.25 -13.69
N ALA A 439 -1.34 -2.90 -12.66
CA ALA A 439 -2.78 -3.12 -12.53
C ALA A 439 -3.55 -1.91 -11.97
N PHE A 440 -2.94 -1.12 -11.06
CA PHE A 440 -3.68 -0.10 -10.30
C PHE A 440 -3.25 1.35 -10.56
N THR A 441 -2.16 1.59 -11.32
CA THR A 441 -1.73 2.93 -11.80
C THR A 441 -1.46 4.02 -10.74
N GLU A 442 -1.48 3.69 -9.45
CA GLU A 442 -1.16 4.57 -8.32
C GLU A 442 -0.09 3.95 -7.40
N GLU A 443 0.75 4.78 -6.79
CA GLU A 443 1.65 4.31 -5.73
C GLU A 443 0.84 3.96 -4.47
N SER A 444 1.07 2.76 -3.93
CA SER A 444 0.48 2.36 -2.66
C SER A 444 0.89 3.33 -1.54
N PRO A 445 -0.03 3.65 -0.59
CA PRO A 445 0.30 4.41 0.60
C PRO A 445 1.53 3.84 1.32
N GLU A 446 2.27 4.72 2.00
CA GLU A 446 3.33 4.25 2.90
C GLU A 446 2.67 3.53 4.09
N ALA A 447 3.32 2.50 4.64
CA ALA A 447 2.76 1.71 5.73
C ALA A 447 2.35 2.56 6.94
N TYR A 448 3.14 3.57 7.32
CA TYR A 448 2.83 4.48 8.43
C TYR A 448 1.64 5.40 8.11
N GLU A 449 1.43 5.77 6.85
CA GLU A 449 0.24 6.52 6.43
C GLU A 449 -1.02 5.73 6.78
N ARG A 450 -1.03 4.45 6.40
CA ARG A 450 -2.14 3.54 6.69
C ARG A 450 -2.32 3.31 8.19
N LEU A 451 -1.24 2.95 8.88
CA LEU A 451 -1.30 2.62 10.31
C LEU A 451 -1.72 3.82 11.16
N ILE A 452 -1.21 5.03 10.89
CA ILE A 452 -1.65 6.23 11.61
C ILE A 452 -3.15 6.46 11.37
N LEU A 453 -3.63 6.34 10.13
CA LEU A 453 -5.07 6.50 9.86
C LEU A 453 -5.91 5.47 10.63
N ASP A 454 -5.50 4.20 10.65
CA ASP A 454 -6.22 3.15 11.37
C ASP A 454 -6.21 3.38 12.90
N VAL A 455 -5.12 3.92 13.46
CA VAL A 455 -5.09 4.40 14.87
C VAL A 455 -6.13 5.50 15.09
N LEU A 456 -6.24 6.47 14.19
CA LEU A 456 -7.19 7.58 14.35
C LEU A 456 -8.65 7.14 14.12
N LEU A 457 -8.88 6.12 13.29
CA LEU A 457 -10.18 5.50 13.08
C LEU A 457 -10.57 4.53 14.20
N GLY A 458 -9.59 3.96 14.91
CA GLY A 458 -9.82 2.95 15.95
C GLY A 458 -9.98 1.54 15.37
N GLU A 459 -9.21 1.22 14.34
CA GLU A 459 -9.27 -0.07 13.63
C GLU A 459 -8.03 -0.92 13.97
N PRO A 460 -8.10 -1.85 14.93
CA PRO A 460 -6.92 -2.59 15.42
C PRO A 460 -6.53 -3.80 14.57
N SER A 461 -7.16 -4.04 13.40
CA SER A 461 -6.98 -5.26 12.61
C SER A 461 -5.54 -5.52 12.13
N LEU A 462 -4.76 -4.45 11.92
CA LEU A 462 -3.37 -4.52 11.45
C LEU A 462 -2.33 -4.44 12.58
N PHE A 463 -2.76 -4.49 13.84
CA PHE A 463 -1.89 -4.30 15.00
C PHE A 463 -1.82 -5.60 15.81
N PRO A 464 -0.62 -6.15 16.09
CA PRO A 464 -0.50 -7.32 16.94
C PRO A 464 -0.97 -7.03 18.37
N VAL A 465 -1.79 -7.93 18.90
CA VAL A 465 -2.20 -7.92 20.32
C VAL A 465 -1.18 -8.63 21.21
N ASN A 466 -1.31 -8.48 22.53
CA ASN A 466 -0.44 -9.13 23.53
C ASN A 466 -0.18 -10.61 23.24
N ALA A 467 -1.25 -11.37 23.01
CA ALA A 467 -1.18 -12.80 22.77
C ALA A 467 -0.32 -13.13 21.54
N GLU A 468 -0.41 -12.34 20.47
CA GLU A 468 0.40 -12.56 19.28
C GLU A 468 1.89 -12.31 19.55
N VAL A 469 2.22 -11.21 20.23
CA VAL A 469 3.60 -10.87 20.59
C VAL A 469 4.22 -11.93 21.51
N GLU A 470 3.49 -12.36 22.53
CA GLU A 470 3.95 -13.39 23.46
C GLU A 470 4.13 -14.75 22.78
N LEU A 471 3.21 -15.14 21.90
CA LEU A 471 3.34 -16.37 21.12
C LEU A 471 4.55 -16.31 20.19
N SER A 472 4.79 -15.17 19.55
CA SER A 472 5.99 -14.97 18.73
C SER A 472 7.28 -15.15 19.52
N TRP A 473 7.35 -14.62 20.75
CA TRP A 473 8.51 -14.84 21.62
C TRP A 473 8.63 -16.29 22.06
N ARG A 474 7.53 -16.92 22.46
CA ARG A 474 7.51 -18.35 22.83
C ARG A 474 8.03 -19.26 21.72
N ILE A 475 7.81 -18.90 20.45
CA ILE A 475 8.34 -19.62 19.29
C ILE A 475 9.84 -19.38 19.12
N LEU A 476 10.30 -18.12 19.27
CA LEU A 476 11.66 -17.73 18.94
C LEU A 476 12.69 -17.98 20.05
N ASP A 477 12.31 -17.79 21.32
CA ASP A 477 13.19 -17.88 22.49
C ASP A 477 14.05 -19.16 22.51
N PRO A 478 13.52 -20.38 22.24
CA PRO A 478 14.35 -21.58 22.26
C PRO A 478 15.47 -21.59 21.22
N ALA A 479 15.27 -20.97 20.05
CA ALA A 479 16.33 -20.83 19.05
C ALA A 479 17.41 -19.84 19.52
N LEU A 480 17.01 -18.75 20.18
CA LEU A 480 17.93 -17.77 20.74
C LEU A 480 18.76 -18.37 21.88
N ASP A 481 18.14 -19.13 22.78
CA ASP A 481 18.81 -19.82 23.88
C ASP A 481 19.79 -20.88 23.38
N PHE A 482 19.36 -21.68 22.39
CA PHE A 482 20.23 -22.64 21.72
C PHE A 482 21.45 -21.93 21.12
N TRP A 483 21.24 -20.87 20.34
CA TRP A 483 22.33 -20.10 19.75
C TRP A 483 23.23 -19.43 20.78
N ALA A 484 22.70 -18.95 21.91
CA ALA A 484 23.52 -18.38 22.99
C ALA A 484 24.45 -19.43 23.61
N SER A 485 24.06 -20.72 23.62
CA SER A 485 24.93 -21.84 24.04
C SER A 485 25.99 -22.23 23.00
N GLN A 486 25.83 -21.80 21.74
CA GLN A 486 26.77 -22.04 20.66
C GLN A 486 27.81 -20.91 20.56
N GLY A 487 28.94 -21.16 19.88
CA GLY A 487 30.06 -20.22 19.72
C GLY A 487 29.77 -19.00 18.85
N ARG A 488 30.65 -18.64 17.92
CA ARG A 488 30.42 -17.50 17.01
C ARG A 488 29.44 -17.88 15.89
N PRO A 489 28.63 -16.94 15.35
CA PRO A 489 27.86 -17.17 14.14
C PRO A 489 28.77 -17.48 12.94
N ASP A 490 28.23 -18.18 11.94
CA ASP A 490 28.98 -18.46 10.71
C ASP A 490 29.24 -17.18 9.90
N THR A 491 30.45 -17.05 9.35
CA THR A 491 30.76 -15.93 8.47
C THR A 491 30.20 -16.14 7.08
N TYR A 492 29.60 -15.11 6.47
CA TYR A 492 29.21 -15.12 5.06
C TYR A 492 29.70 -13.87 4.33
N GLU A 493 30.08 -14.02 3.06
CA GLU A 493 30.58 -12.89 2.26
C GLU A 493 29.44 -11.89 1.97
N SER A 494 29.68 -10.60 2.19
CA SER A 494 28.71 -9.54 1.83
C SER A 494 28.39 -9.57 0.33
N GLY A 495 27.10 -9.51 -0.01
CA GLY A 495 26.58 -9.63 -1.38
C GLY A 495 26.15 -11.05 -1.77
N THR A 496 26.31 -12.04 -0.87
CA THR A 496 25.84 -13.43 -1.09
C THR A 496 24.45 -13.67 -0.47
N TRP A 497 24.01 -14.93 -0.38
CA TRP A 497 22.66 -15.30 0.12
C TRP A 497 22.67 -15.86 1.56
N GLY A 498 23.71 -15.56 2.32
CA GLY A 498 23.86 -15.99 3.71
C GLY A 498 24.91 -17.09 3.90
N PRO A 499 25.01 -17.66 5.11
CA PRO A 499 26.01 -18.67 5.45
C PRO A 499 25.69 -20.03 4.85
N GLN A 500 26.71 -20.89 4.77
CA GLN A 500 26.60 -22.25 4.26
C GLN A 500 25.62 -23.11 5.09
N SER A 501 25.58 -22.93 6.41
CA SER A 501 24.63 -23.59 7.30
C SER A 501 23.16 -23.35 6.93
N ALA A 502 22.82 -22.17 6.39
CA ALA A 502 21.47 -21.88 5.92
C ALA A 502 21.11 -22.66 4.64
N VAL A 503 22.10 -22.96 3.79
CA VAL A 503 21.92 -23.81 2.61
C VAL A 503 21.75 -25.26 3.03
N GLU A 504 22.53 -25.72 4.01
CA GLU A 504 22.44 -27.06 4.58
C GLU A 504 21.11 -27.29 5.29
N MET A 505 20.62 -26.32 6.07
CA MET A 505 19.30 -26.35 6.71
C MET A 505 18.17 -26.60 5.71
N LEU A 506 18.18 -25.89 4.57
CA LEU A 506 17.18 -26.07 3.52
C LEU A 506 17.32 -27.42 2.78
N ALA A 507 18.55 -27.92 2.62
CA ALA A 507 18.82 -29.18 1.95
C ALA A 507 18.49 -30.40 2.81
N ALA A 508 18.79 -30.35 4.11
CA ALA A 508 18.55 -31.45 5.06
C ALA A 508 17.05 -31.72 5.24
N ALA A 509 16.25 -30.66 5.36
CA ALA A 509 14.81 -30.78 5.50
C ALA A 509 14.12 -31.27 4.21
N ALA A 510 14.68 -31.00 3.03
CA ALA A 510 14.24 -31.59 1.77
C ALA A 510 14.56 -33.10 1.65
N GLY A 511 15.51 -33.62 2.44
CA GLY A 511 15.90 -35.03 2.45
C GLY A 511 14.95 -35.95 3.21
N ASN A 512 14.19 -35.43 4.19
CA ASN A 512 13.24 -36.21 4.99
C ASN A 512 11.85 -36.38 4.34
N GLY A 513 11.60 -35.69 3.22
CA GLY A 513 10.40 -35.82 2.40
C GLY A 513 10.64 -36.53 1.07
N GLY A 514 11.08 -37.79 1.08
CA GLY A 514 11.20 -38.62 -0.12
C GLY A 514 12.31 -38.17 -1.09
N GLY A 515 13.44 -38.88 -1.08
CA GLY A 515 14.69 -38.46 -1.72
C GLY A 515 14.58 -37.96 -3.15
N HIS A 516 14.87 -36.67 -3.36
CA HIS A 516 15.12 -36.09 -4.68
C HIS A 516 16.31 -35.13 -4.65
N ASP A 517 17.27 -35.40 -5.55
CA ASP A 517 18.59 -34.77 -5.65
C ASP A 517 18.48 -33.35 -6.25
N HIS A 518 18.92 -32.34 -5.50
CA HIS A 518 18.76 -30.91 -5.83
C HIS A 518 19.96 -30.29 -6.59
N ARG A 519 20.82 -31.10 -7.21
CA ARG A 519 22.01 -30.63 -7.95
C ARG A 519 21.70 -29.78 -9.20
N SER A 520 20.45 -29.71 -9.68
CA SER A 520 20.07 -29.02 -10.91
C SER A 520 19.98 -27.49 -10.80
N ALA A 521 19.60 -26.93 -9.64
CA ALA A 521 19.50 -25.48 -9.44
C ALA A 521 20.89 -24.79 -9.42
N GLN A 522 21.91 -25.48 -8.90
CA GLN A 522 23.30 -24.99 -8.85
C GLN A 522 23.95 -24.93 -10.25
N HIS A 523 23.65 -25.89 -11.13
CA HIS A 523 24.23 -25.94 -12.48
C HIS A 523 23.70 -24.84 -13.42
N HIS A 524 22.43 -24.44 -13.31
CA HIS A 524 21.87 -23.37 -14.14
C HIS A 524 22.43 -21.98 -13.79
N HIS A 525 22.73 -21.72 -12.51
CA HIS A 525 23.29 -20.44 -12.08
C HIS A 525 24.77 -20.30 -12.48
N GLN A 526 25.57 -21.36 -12.32
CA GLN A 526 26.97 -21.39 -12.75
C GLN A 526 27.12 -21.30 -14.29
N ARG A 527 26.24 -21.95 -15.07
CA ARG A 527 26.25 -21.85 -16.54
C ARG A 527 25.95 -20.44 -17.04
N ARG A 528 25.08 -19.67 -16.36
CA ARG A 528 24.82 -18.26 -16.68
C ARG A 528 26.04 -17.37 -16.42
N GLN A 529 26.78 -17.60 -15.34
CA GLN A 529 28.01 -16.87 -15.04
C GLN A 529 29.15 -17.19 -16.03
N GLN A 530 29.29 -18.46 -16.44
CA GLN A 530 30.28 -18.86 -17.45
C GLN A 530 29.97 -18.31 -18.86
N LYS A 531 28.69 -18.25 -19.27
CA LYS A 531 28.29 -17.61 -20.54
C LYS A 531 28.60 -16.11 -20.54
N ALA A 532 28.36 -15.40 -19.44
CA ALA A 532 28.68 -13.98 -19.30
C ALA A 532 30.19 -13.67 -19.38
N ARG A 533 31.04 -14.57 -18.83
CA ARG A 533 32.50 -14.51 -18.91
C ARG A 533 33.07 -14.80 -20.31
N ARG A 534 32.42 -15.65 -21.12
CA ARG A 534 32.84 -15.90 -22.51
C ARG A 534 32.55 -14.72 -23.43
N THR A 535 31.38 -14.09 -23.31
CA THR A 535 31.01 -12.90 -24.10
C THR A 535 31.87 -11.66 -23.84
N THR A 536 32.55 -11.58 -22.69
CA THR A 536 33.48 -10.49 -22.36
C THR A 536 34.90 -10.76 -22.84
N ARG A 537 35.28 -12.01 -23.10
CA ARG A 537 36.62 -12.39 -23.60
C ARG A 537 36.76 -12.19 -25.11
N ASP A 538 35.70 -12.46 -25.89
CA ASP A 538 35.70 -12.27 -27.36
C ASP A 538 35.70 -10.80 -27.81
N ARG A 539 35.38 -9.86 -26.91
CA ARG A 539 35.46 -8.42 -27.20
C ARG A 539 36.86 -7.81 -27.01
N ARG A 540 37.85 -8.57 -26.55
CA ARG A 540 39.20 -8.06 -26.26
C ARG A 540 40.30 -8.49 -27.25
N SER A 541 40.01 -9.39 -28.19
CA SER A 541 41.00 -9.87 -29.16
C SER A 541 40.73 -9.30 -30.57
N GLY A 542 41.31 -8.13 -30.86
CA GLY A 542 41.40 -7.67 -32.23
C GLY A 542 41.81 -6.20 -32.36
N HIS A 543 43.08 -5.87 -32.13
CA HIS A 543 43.71 -4.64 -32.61
C HIS A 543 45.25 -4.76 -32.67
N HIS A 544 45.79 -5.08 -33.86
CA HIS A 544 47.18 -4.88 -34.36
C HIS A 544 47.09 -5.03 -35.89
N GLY A 545 47.59 -4.21 -36.82
CA GLY A 545 48.31 -2.93 -36.84
C GLY A 545 48.63 -2.55 -38.33
N SER A 546 49.13 -1.33 -38.57
CA SER A 546 50.01 -0.90 -39.69
C SER A 546 49.48 -0.35 -41.06
N ARG A 547 49.68 0.98 -41.22
CA ARG A 547 50.24 1.80 -42.34
C ARG A 547 49.80 1.64 -43.82
N ALA A 548 49.32 2.72 -44.45
CA ALA A 548 50.05 3.64 -45.38
C ALA A 548 49.10 4.53 -46.24
N ASP A 549 49.49 5.79 -46.46
CA ASP A 549 48.89 6.90 -47.25
C ASP A 549 49.47 6.90 -48.71
N PRO A 550 49.20 7.84 -49.67
CA PRO A 550 48.20 8.92 -49.76
C PRO A 550 47.50 9.12 -51.15
N GLY A 551 46.47 9.99 -51.19
CA GLY A 551 46.26 10.94 -52.30
C GLY A 551 44.87 11.04 -52.97
N GLY A 552 44.23 12.22 -52.89
CA GLY A 552 43.45 12.79 -54.03
C GLY A 552 41.94 13.12 -53.86
N HIS A 553 41.65 14.36 -53.44
CA HIS A 553 40.50 15.26 -53.74
C HIS A 553 39.10 14.72 -54.15
N HIS A 554 38.03 15.09 -53.41
CA HIS A 554 37.23 16.31 -53.64
C HIS A 554 36.01 16.41 -52.68
N ARG A 555 35.70 17.67 -52.30
CA ARG A 555 34.69 18.13 -51.34
C ARG A 555 33.24 17.74 -51.69
N ARG A 556 32.45 17.35 -50.68
CA ARG A 556 31.15 18.00 -50.34
C ARG A 556 30.63 17.55 -48.95
N ARG A 557 30.25 18.55 -48.15
CA ARG A 557 29.78 18.49 -46.75
C ARG A 557 28.53 17.59 -46.60
N ARG A 558 28.56 16.63 -45.67
CA ARG A 558 27.37 15.97 -45.10
C ARG A 558 27.40 15.97 -43.57
N ARG A 559 26.23 16.24 -43.01
CA ARG A 559 25.88 16.27 -41.59
C ARG A 559 26.24 14.96 -40.88
N ARG A 560 26.71 15.09 -39.64
CA ARG A 560 26.99 14.01 -38.69
C ARG A 560 25.78 13.07 -38.54
N GLY A 561 25.93 11.83 -38.99
CA GLY A 561 25.16 10.69 -38.50
C GLY A 561 26.09 9.81 -37.67
N ARG A 562 25.82 9.67 -36.38
CA ARG A 562 26.29 8.53 -35.59
C ARG A 562 25.13 7.57 -35.50
N GLY A 563 25.24 6.48 -36.25
CA GLY A 563 24.40 5.32 -36.11
C GLY A 563 24.85 4.53 -34.89
N ASP A 564 23.87 4.04 -34.14
CA ASP A 564 24.02 2.90 -33.25
C ASP A 564 23.00 1.86 -33.72
N ARG A 565 23.49 0.68 -34.13
CA ARG A 565 22.66 -0.47 -34.50
C ARG A 565 22.79 -1.49 -33.38
N GLY A 566 21.66 -2.00 -32.87
CA GLY A 566 21.71 -3.26 -32.13
C GLY A 566 20.57 -3.65 -31.20
N ARG A 567 19.32 -3.22 -31.41
CA ARG A 567 18.13 -3.99 -30.98
C ARG A 567 17.07 -3.89 -32.08
N GLN A 568 16.86 -5.00 -32.76
CA GLN A 568 15.96 -5.11 -33.90
C GLN A 568 14.62 -5.63 -33.39
N TRP A 569 13.66 -4.73 -33.22
CA TRP A 569 12.23 -5.03 -33.27
C TRP A 569 11.53 -3.87 -33.99
N CYS A 570 10.73 -4.25 -34.99
CA CYS A 570 9.55 -3.59 -35.56
C CYS A 570 9.52 -3.73 -37.08
N GLN A 571 8.70 -4.65 -37.58
CA GLN A 571 7.82 -4.31 -38.70
C GLN A 571 6.43 -4.90 -38.46
N PRO A 572 5.42 -4.02 -38.38
CA PRO A 572 4.20 -4.21 -39.15
C PRO A 572 4.26 -3.26 -40.35
N ARG A 573 4.36 -3.82 -41.55
CA ARG A 573 4.02 -3.12 -42.79
C ARG A 573 2.57 -3.44 -43.12
N THR A 574 1.75 -2.42 -43.31
CA THR A 574 0.57 -2.55 -44.17
C THR A 574 0.40 -1.27 -44.98
N SER A 575 0.78 -1.37 -46.26
CA SER A 575 0.38 -0.45 -47.32
C SER A 575 -0.79 -1.05 -48.06
N MET A 576 -1.81 -0.27 -48.41
CA MET A 576 -2.63 -0.56 -49.59
C MET A 576 -2.78 0.69 -50.47
N PRO A 577 -2.80 0.53 -51.81
CA PRO A 577 -2.43 1.57 -52.78
C PRO A 577 -3.64 2.38 -53.29
N ARG A 578 -3.32 3.44 -54.03
CA ARG A 578 -4.23 4.43 -54.65
C ARG A 578 -5.33 3.79 -55.50
N ASP A 579 -6.58 4.21 -55.27
CA ASP A 579 -7.61 4.16 -56.32
C ASP A 579 -7.43 5.32 -57.30
N ARG A 580 -7.22 4.98 -58.57
CA ARG A 580 -7.44 5.89 -59.71
C ARG A 580 -8.94 5.91 -60.03
N ALA A 581 -9.74 6.50 -59.14
CA ALA A 581 -11.12 6.89 -59.45
C ALA A 581 -11.68 7.82 -58.35
N GLY A 582 -11.26 9.09 -58.33
CA GLY A 582 -12.03 10.24 -57.81
C GLY A 582 -12.72 10.18 -56.43
N THR A 583 -12.50 9.16 -55.60
CA THR A 583 -13.14 8.98 -54.30
C THR A 583 -12.05 8.81 -53.25
N GLN A 584 -12.13 9.58 -52.16
CA GLN A 584 -11.16 9.54 -51.07
C GLN A 584 -11.21 8.15 -50.43
N SER A 585 -10.22 7.29 -50.72
CA SER A 585 -10.08 6.01 -50.01
C SER A 585 -9.95 6.27 -48.50
N PRO A 586 -10.64 5.50 -47.64
CA PRO A 586 -10.51 5.64 -46.19
C PRO A 586 -9.04 5.39 -45.78
N CYS A 587 -8.36 6.44 -45.29
CA CYS A 587 -6.96 6.37 -44.90
C CYS A 587 -6.86 6.17 -43.37
N LEU A 588 -6.55 4.96 -42.93
CA LEU A 588 -6.13 4.69 -41.55
C LEU A 588 -4.65 5.07 -41.39
N ARG A 589 -4.33 6.02 -40.51
CA ARG A 589 -2.94 6.21 -40.02
C ARG A 589 -2.90 5.80 -38.55
N TYR A 590 -2.42 4.60 -38.28
CA TYR A 590 -2.10 4.17 -36.93
C TYR A 590 -0.60 4.39 -36.66
N ARG A 591 -0.26 4.75 -35.42
CA ARG A 591 1.11 4.73 -34.93
C ARG A 591 1.12 3.94 -33.64
N ILE A 592 1.78 2.79 -33.63
CA ILE A 592 2.05 2.04 -32.41
C ILE A 592 3.29 2.69 -31.80
N GLU A 593 3.12 3.40 -30.69
CA GLU A 593 4.23 3.93 -29.89
C GLU A 593 4.45 2.96 -28.72
N CYS A 594 5.31 1.95 -28.90
CA CYS A 594 5.85 1.20 -27.76
C CYS A 594 6.86 2.10 -27.03
N SER A 595 6.37 2.99 -26.18
CA SER A 595 7.22 3.79 -25.30
C SER A 595 7.21 3.18 -23.90
N ASN A 596 8.39 2.98 -23.31
CA ASN A 596 8.51 2.79 -21.86
C ASN A 596 8.30 4.17 -21.22
N PRO A 597 7.18 4.45 -20.52
CA PRO A 597 6.81 5.82 -20.20
C PRO A 597 7.65 6.35 -19.03
N ARG A 598 8.69 7.12 -19.35
CA ARG A 598 9.24 8.16 -18.44
C ARG A 598 8.51 9.50 -18.59
N ARG A 599 7.25 9.48 -19.04
CA ARG A 599 6.33 10.62 -18.97
C ARG A 599 4.98 10.08 -18.50
N GLY A 600 4.64 10.38 -17.26
CA GLY A 600 3.41 9.93 -16.62
C GLY A 600 2.18 10.38 -17.40
N ASP A 601 1.25 9.45 -17.60
CA ASP A 601 -0.21 9.66 -17.56
C ASP A 601 -1.03 8.41 -17.94
N ALA A 602 -0.42 7.27 -18.20
CA ALA A 602 -1.09 5.97 -18.11
C ALA A 602 -0.04 4.92 -17.73
N GLY A 603 -0.40 3.96 -16.89
CA GLY A 603 0.51 2.93 -16.35
C GLY A 603 1.28 2.14 -17.41
N THR A 604 2.14 1.23 -16.95
CA THR A 604 2.94 0.35 -17.80
C THR A 604 2.05 -0.64 -18.56
N GLY A 605 1.68 -0.25 -19.79
CA GLY A 605 0.95 -1.07 -20.77
C GLY A 605 1.31 -0.68 -22.21
N GLU A 606 0.98 -1.54 -23.17
CA GLU A 606 1.13 -1.18 -24.59
C GLU A 606 0.08 -0.13 -24.97
N VAL A 607 0.52 1.11 -25.21
CA VAL A 607 -0.38 2.19 -25.66
C VAL A 607 -0.45 2.19 -27.18
N VAL A 608 -1.61 1.87 -27.73
CA VAL A 608 -1.89 1.96 -29.16
C VAL A 608 -2.71 3.21 -29.44
N VAL A 609 -2.11 4.20 -30.12
CA VAL A 609 -2.81 5.44 -30.52
C VAL A 609 -3.30 5.33 -31.96
N LEU A 610 -4.62 5.22 -32.12
CA LEU A 610 -5.29 5.18 -33.41
C LEU A 610 -5.81 6.57 -33.80
N ARG A 611 -5.41 7.08 -34.97
CA ARG A 611 -5.95 8.34 -35.54
C ARG A 611 -6.72 8.03 -36.81
N LEU A 612 -8.04 7.99 -36.70
CA LEU A 612 -8.95 7.71 -37.81
C LEU A 612 -9.22 8.98 -38.64
N ARG A 613 -9.34 8.85 -39.97
CA ARG A 613 -9.67 9.96 -40.89
C ARG A 613 -10.57 9.46 -42.02
N GLY A 614 -11.36 10.37 -42.59
CA GLY A 614 -12.29 10.06 -43.68
C GLY A 614 -13.47 9.19 -43.22
N PRO A 615 -14.10 8.41 -44.11
CA PRO A 615 -15.28 7.59 -43.77
C PRO A 615 -15.06 6.60 -42.61
N LEU A 616 -13.82 6.13 -42.41
CA LEU A 616 -13.47 5.22 -41.32
C LEU A 616 -13.62 5.84 -39.93
N ALA A 617 -13.63 7.18 -39.83
CA ALA A 617 -13.85 7.87 -38.56
C ALA A 617 -15.28 7.68 -38.01
N ALA A 618 -16.23 7.21 -38.82
CA ALA A 618 -17.59 6.83 -38.40
C ALA A 618 -17.74 5.31 -38.13
N HIS A 619 -16.66 4.53 -38.27
CA HIS A 619 -16.62 3.08 -38.11
C HIS A 619 -15.46 2.64 -37.21
N GLU A 620 -15.18 3.40 -36.16
CA GLU A 620 -14.09 3.18 -35.22
C GLU A 620 -14.14 1.82 -34.55
N HIS A 621 -15.34 1.30 -34.31
CA HIS A 621 -15.56 -0.01 -33.70
C HIS A 621 -14.97 -1.14 -34.54
N SER A 622 -15.11 -1.11 -35.86
CA SER A 622 -14.54 -2.12 -36.76
C SER A 622 -13.01 -2.13 -36.76
N VAL A 623 -12.37 -1.04 -36.33
CA VAL A 623 -10.91 -0.95 -36.20
C VAL A 623 -10.45 -1.36 -34.81
N VAL A 624 -11.18 -0.98 -33.76
CA VAL A 624 -10.78 -1.21 -32.37
C VAL A 624 -11.08 -2.63 -31.92
N ILE A 625 -12.25 -3.19 -32.28
CA ILE A 625 -12.69 -4.52 -31.83
C ILE A 625 -11.65 -5.63 -32.09
N PRO A 626 -10.98 -5.69 -33.26
CA PRO A 626 -9.94 -6.70 -33.50
C PRO A 626 -8.71 -6.63 -32.59
N PHE A 627 -8.48 -5.50 -31.89
CA PHE A 627 -7.42 -5.37 -30.89
C PHE A 627 -7.87 -5.78 -29.48
N LEU A 628 -9.17 -5.99 -29.26
CA LEU A 628 -9.70 -6.40 -27.97
C LEU A 628 -9.64 -7.92 -27.86
N LEU A 629 -9.18 -8.40 -26.71
CA LEU A 629 -9.27 -9.82 -26.37
C LEU A 629 -10.74 -10.16 -26.02
N PRO A 630 -11.33 -11.23 -26.59
CA PRO A 630 -12.77 -11.51 -26.50
C PRO A 630 -13.34 -11.54 -25.08
N ASP A 631 -12.56 -12.01 -24.10
CA ASP A 631 -13.00 -12.22 -22.72
C ASP A 631 -12.32 -11.30 -21.70
N THR A 632 -11.68 -10.22 -22.17
CA THR A 632 -11.01 -9.27 -21.26
C THR A 632 -11.94 -8.11 -20.93
N PRO A 633 -12.01 -7.67 -19.66
CA PRO A 633 -12.67 -6.43 -19.28
C PRO A 633 -12.29 -5.24 -20.16
N VAL A 634 -13.26 -4.69 -20.88
CA VAL A 634 -13.06 -3.47 -21.69
C VAL A 634 -13.58 -2.27 -20.90
N VAL A 635 -12.81 -1.18 -20.87
CA VAL A 635 -13.26 0.12 -20.37
C VAL A 635 -13.30 1.11 -21.53
N ALA A 636 -14.41 1.80 -21.70
CA ALA A 636 -14.56 2.86 -22.69
C ALA A 636 -14.64 4.22 -21.98
N TRP A 637 -13.83 5.17 -22.40
CA TRP A 637 -13.84 6.54 -21.88
C TRP A 637 -13.97 7.54 -23.03
N TRP A 638 -14.96 8.43 -22.93
CA TRP A 638 -15.13 9.55 -23.85
C TRP A 638 -14.75 10.86 -23.14
N PRO A 639 -13.56 11.43 -23.39
CA PRO A 639 -13.08 12.63 -22.72
C PRO A 639 -13.80 13.93 -23.14
N ASN A 640 -14.49 13.89 -24.27
CA ASN A 640 -15.17 15.04 -24.87
C ASN A 640 -16.67 14.71 -25.01
N GLN A 641 -17.22 14.83 -26.22
CA GLN A 641 -18.61 14.50 -26.50
C GLN A 641 -18.82 12.98 -26.47
N ALA A 642 -19.49 12.50 -25.42
CA ALA A 642 -19.95 11.13 -25.33
C ALA A 642 -21.20 10.87 -26.18
N PRO A 643 -21.42 9.64 -26.66
CA PRO A 643 -22.70 9.24 -27.24
C PRO A 643 -23.87 9.52 -26.26
N PRO A 644 -25.08 9.80 -26.77
CA PRO A 644 -26.26 10.05 -25.93
C PRO A 644 -26.55 8.90 -24.96
N ILE A 645 -26.42 7.65 -25.44
CA ILE A 645 -26.57 6.43 -24.65
C ILE A 645 -25.28 5.60 -24.83
N PRO A 646 -24.29 5.72 -23.93
CA PRO A 646 -23.01 5.01 -24.03
C PRO A 646 -23.15 3.51 -24.21
N ALA A 647 -24.09 2.88 -23.51
CA ALA A 647 -24.34 1.45 -23.61
C ALA A 647 -24.82 0.99 -25.00
N GLN A 648 -25.38 1.88 -25.84
CA GLN A 648 -25.81 1.53 -27.19
C GLN A 648 -24.70 1.65 -28.23
N HIS A 649 -23.63 2.40 -27.92
CA HIS A 649 -22.47 2.55 -28.79
C HIS A 649 -21.79 1.20 -29.01
N PRO A 650 -21.33 0.83 -30.23
CA PRO A 650 -20.73 -0.49 -30.47
C PRO A 650 -19.55 -0.82 -29.54
N LEU A 651 -18.68 0.16 -29.24
CA LEU A 651 -17.61 -0.01 -28.24
C LEU A 651 -18.12 -0.01 -26.79
N GLY A 652 -19.20 0.72 -26.50
CA GLY A 652 -19.79 0.75 -25.17
C GLY A 652 -20.48 -0.57 -24.82
N ARG A 653 -21.09 -1.26 -25.79
CA ARG A 653 -21.67 -2.59 -25.61
C ARG A 653 -20.66 -3.64 -25.14
N LEU A 654 -19.40 -3.48 -25.54
CA LEU A 654 -18.29 -4.35 -25.14
C LEU A 654 -17.68 -3.93 -23.81
N ALA A 655 -17.81 -2.66 -23.45
CA ALA A 655 -17.20 -2.12 -22.25
C ALA A 655 -18.00 -2.51 -21.01
N ILE A 656 -17.33 -3.06 -19.99
CA ILE A 656 -17.93 -3.28 -18.68
C ILE A 656 -18.04 -1.97 -17.89
N ARG A 657 -17.20 -0.99 -18.22
CA ARG A 657 -17.19 0.35 -17.63
C ARG A 657 -17.21 1.41 -18.73
N ARG A 658 -18.13 2.36 -18.64
CA ARG A 658 -18.36 3.42 -19.64
C ARG A 658 -18.30 4.77 -18.94
N ILE A 659 -17.21 5.49 -19.18
CA ILE A 659 -16.86 6.72 -18.49
C ILE A 659 -17.12 7.91 -19.42
N THR A 660 -17.91 8.87 -18.98
CA THR A 660 -18.16 10.13 -19.69
C THR A 660 -17.65 11.33 -18.88
N ASP A 661 -17.54 12.50 -19.51
CA ASP A 661 -17.32 13.76 -18.79
C ASP A 661 -18.30 14.83 -19.27
N ALA A 662 -19.39 15.02 -18.52
CA ALA A 662 -20.39 16.04 -18.82
C ALA A 662 -19.84 17.47 -18.74
N THR A 663 -18.72 17.69 -18.02
CA THR A 663 -18.10 19.01 -17.82
C THR A 663 -17.69 19.66 -19.16
N THR A 664 -17.31 18.85 -20.15
CA THR A 664 -16.83 19.32 -21.45
C THR A 664 -17.93 19.35 -22.52
N ALA A 665 -19.15 18.97 -22.17
CA ALA A 665 -20.28 18.97 -23.09
C ALA A 665 -20.75 20.40 -23.42
N PRO A 666 -21.32 20.64 -24.62
CA PRO A 666 -21.89 21.94 -24.97
C PRO A 666 -23.01 22.42 -24.01
N ASP A 667 -23.76 21.47 -23.46
CA ASP A 667 -24.79 21.69 -22.43
C ASP A 667 -24.57 20.66 -21.30
N PRO A 668 -23.74 21.00 -20.28
CA PRO A 668 -23.38 20.07 -19.20
C PRO A 668 -24.57 19.58 -18.38
N MET A 669 -25.53 20.47 -18.10
CA MET A 669 -26.72 20.18 -17.31
C MET A 669 -27.61 19.16 -18.01
N ASN A 670 -27.91 19.40 -19.29
CA ASN A 670 -28.72 18.45 -20.06
C ASN A 670 -27.92 17.15 -20.30
N ALA A 671 -26.61 17.24 -20.50
CA ALA A 671 -25.75 16.06 -20.67
C ALA A 671 -25.80 15.12 -19.46
N ILE A 672 -25.77 15.66 -18.22
CA ILE A 672 -25.87 14.85 -17.00
C ILE A 672 -27.29 14.34 -16.75
N LYS A 673 -28.33 15.16 -16.94
CA LYS A 673 -29.74 14.75 -16.79
C LYS A 673 -30.12 13.61 -17.73
N ASN A 674 -29.63 13.66 -18.98
CA ASN A 674 -29.89 12.62 -19.96
C ASN A 674 -29.14 11.30 -19.68
N ARG A 675 -28.13 11.28 -18.79
CA ARG A 675 -27.44 10.03 -18.42
C ARG A 675 -28.40 9.03 -17.78
N LEU A 676 -29.42 9.49 -17.03
CA LEU A 676 -30.38 8.60 -16.39
C LEU A 676 -31.24 7.84 -17.40
N ALA A 677 -31.74 8.51 -18.44
CA ALA A 677 -32.65 7.92 -19.43
C ALA A 677 -32.01 6.75 -20.20
N GLY A 678 -30.69 6.75 -20.33
CA GLY A 678 -29.90 5.69 -20.97
C GLY A 678 -29.03 4.87 -20.02
N TYR A 679 -29.19 5.03 -18.69
CA TYR A 679 -28.28 4.43 -17.72
C TYR A 679 -28.29 2.91 -17.81
N THR A 680 -27.09 2.34 -17.87
CA THR A 680 -26.85 0.90 -17.77
C THR A 680 -25.80 0.63 -16.69
N PRO A 681 -25.93 -0.43 -15.87
CA PRO A 681 -24.90 -0.83 -14.90
C PRO A 681 -23.49 -0.80 -15.50
N GLY A 682 -22.59 -0.01 -14.92
CA GLY A 682 -21.23 0.26 -15.45
C GLY A 682 -21.06 1.65 -16.09
N ASP A 683 -22.14 2.41 -16.28
CA ASP A 683 -22.07 3.83 -16.67
C ASP A 683 -21.64 4.70 -15.49
N THR A 684 -20.78 5.67 -15.78
CA THR A 684 -20.32 6.68 -14.83
C THR A 684 -19.97 7.97 -15.55
N ASP A 685 -19.97 9.07 -14.82
CA ASP A 685 -19.48 10.36 -15.31
C ASP A 685 -18.43 10.91 -14.36
N LEU A 686 -17.36 11.52 -14.89
CA LEU A 686 -16.31 12.09 -14.07
C LEU A 686 -16.82 13.19 -13.12
N SER A 687 -17.97 13.80 -13.39
CA SER A 687 -18.66 14.71 -12.47
C SER A 687 -18.96 14.06 -11.11
N TRP A 688 -19.22 12.75 -11.08
CA TRP A 688 -19.44 11.97 -9.86
C TRP A 688 -18.15 11.77 -9.07
N SER A 689 -17.07 11.37 -9.75
CA SER A 689 -15.75 11.20 -9.14
C SER A 689 -15.18 12.54 -8.66
N ARG A 690 -15.49 13.67 -9.33
CA ARG A 690 -15.07 15.02 -8.89
C ARG A 690 -15.58 15.41 -7.52
N ILE A 691 -16.71 14.85 -7.07
CA ILE A 691 -17.35 15.21 -5.80
C ILE A 691 -17.07 14.24 -4.66
N THR A 692 -16.29 13.17 -4.88
CA THR A 692 -16.01 12.15 -3.84
C THR A 692 -15.52 12.75 -2.51
N TYR A 693 -14.58 13.71 -2.53
CA TYR A 693 -14.13 14.38 -1.30
C TYR A 693 -15.15 15.34 -0.70
N TRP A 694 -15.95 16.03 -1.52
CA TRP A 694 -17.08 16.84 -1.02
C TRP A 694 -18.07 15.98 -0.25
N ARG A 695 -18.47 14.83 -0.84
CA ARG A 695 -19.38 13.88 -0.21
C ARG A 695 -18.79 13.31 1.09
N ALA A 696 -17.51 12.98 1.10
CA ALA A 696 -16.82 12.45 2.27
C ALA A 696 -16.78 13.45 3.44
N LEU A 697 -16.50 14.72 3.16
CA LEU A 697 -16.47 15.78 4.16
C LEU A 697 -17.86 16.08 4.73
N LEU A 698 -18.88 16.14 3.87
CA LEU A 698 -20.27 16.31 4.30
C LEU A 698 -20.72 15.14 5.19
N ALA A 699 -20.43 13.90 4.77
CA ALA A 699 -20.72 12.73 5.59
C ALA A 699 -19.95 12.76 6.92
N SER A 700 -18.65 13.07 6.90
CA SER A 700 -17.83 13.16 8.11
C SER A 700 -18.31 14.25 9.09
N ALA A 701 -18.88 15.35 8.59
CA ALA A 701 -19.46 16.39 9.44
C ALA A 701 -20.68 15.88 10.26
N LEU A 702 -21.42 14.89 9.73
CA LEU A 702 -22.54 14.25 10.42
C LEU A 702 -22.13 13.10 11.36
N ASP A 703 -20.88 12.62 11.26
CA ASP A 703 -20.31 11.64 12.20
C ASP A 703 -20.01 12.27 13.59
N GLN A 704 -20.31 13.56 13.74
CA GLN A 704 -20.12 14.33 14.97
C GLN A 704 -21.47 14.79 15.52
N ALA A 705 -21.61 14.74 16.86
CA ALA A 705 -22.79 15.29 17.54
C ALA A 705 -23.11 16.73 17.09
N PRO A 706 -24.39 17.15 17.07
CA PRO A 706 -25.57 16.36 17.36
C PRO A 706 -25.89 15.33 16.26
N TYR A 707 -26.31 14.13 16.66
CA TYR A 707 -26.68 13.03 15.77
C TYR A 707 -28.15 13.13 15.37
N GLU A 708 -28.46 14.17 14.61
CA GLU A 708 -29.82 14.47 14.12
C GLU A 708 -29.94 14.33 12.59
N GLY A 709 -31.16 14.18 12.11
CA GLY A 709 -31.49 14.12 10.68
C GLY A 709 -31.22 15.42 9.94
N ILE A 710 -31.35 15.38 8.61
CA ILE A 710 -31.26 16.57 7.74
C ILE A 710 -32.67 16.93 7.26
N ASN A 711 -33.11 18.14 7.58
CA ASN A 711 -34.44 18.66 7.22
C ASN A 711 -34.50 19.18 5.79
N SER A 712 -33.41 19.76 5.29
CA SER A 712 -33.29 20.23 3.91
C SER A 712 -31.82 20.47 3.55
N ALA A 713 -31.52 20.62 2.25
CA ALA A 713 -30.18 20.96 1.79
C ALA A 713 -30.18 21.98 0.65
N VAL A 714 -29.13 22.80 0.57
CA VAL A 714 -28.91 23.75 -0.52
C VAL A 714 -27.57 23.46 -1.17
N VAL A 715 -27.56 23.31 -2.49
CA VAL A 715 -26.34 23.21 -3.30
C VAL A 715 -26.24 24.44 -4.20
N SER A 716 -25.16 25.20 -4.05
CA SER A 716 -24.92 26.45 -4.75
C SER A 716 -23.59 26.43 -5.49
N GLY A 717 -23.54 27.14 -6.62
CA GLY A 717 -22.36 27.28 -7.47
C GLY A 717 -22.72 27.64 -8.90
N LEU A 718 -21.75 27.58 -9.83
CA LEU A 718 -21.96 27.93 -11.24
C LEU A 718 -23.09 27.11 -11.88
N ALA A 719 -23.90 27.75 -12.73
CA ALA A 719 -25.01 27.10 -13.45
C ALA A 719 -24.56 25.95 -14.38
N THR A 720 -23.31 26.00 -14.87
CA THR A 720 -22.76 25.07 -15.87
C THR A 720 -21.88 23.97 -15.27
N GLU A 721 -21.89 23.78 -13.94
CA GLU A 721 -21.06 22.76 -13.27
C GLU A 721 -21.89 21.51 -12.94
N PRO A 722 -21.84 20.44 -13.76
CA PRO A 722 -22.69 19.25 -13.60
C PRO A 722 -22.42 18.49 -12.31
N ALA A 723 -21.19 18.59 -11.76
CA ALA A 723 -20.83 18.02 -10.47
C ALA A 723 -21.76 18.49 -9.33
N LEU A 724 -22.26 19.73 -9.39
CA LEU A 724 -23.18 20.27 -8.40
C LEU A 724 -24.59 19.68 -8.54
N ASP A 725 -25.01 19.39 -9.76
CA ASP A 725 -26.30 18.74 -10.01
C ASP A 725 -26.30 17.30 -9.53
N VAL A 726 -25.19 16.57 -9.75
CA VAL A 726 -25.00 15.24 -9.19
C VAL A 726 -24.91 15.29 -7.66
N THR A 727 -24.29 16.32 -7.08
CA THR A 727 -24.26 16.51 -5.61
C THR A 727 -25.67 16.72 -5.05
N ALA A 728 -26.46 17.59 -5.68
CA ALA A 728 -27.85 17.84 -5.27
C ALA A 728 -28.71 16.59 -5.41
N GLY A 729 -28.58 15.86 -6.52
CA GLY A 729 -29.28 14.61 -6.75
C GLY A 729 -28.88 13.52 -5.74
N TRP A 730 -27.59 13.42 -5.40
CA TRP A 730 -27.13 12.55 -4.33
C TRP A 730 -27.78 12.91 -3.00
N LEU A 731 -27.73 14.17 -2.56
CA LEU A 731 -28.39 14.59 -1.32
C LEU A 731 -29.88 14.27 -1.33
N ALA A 732 -30.59 14.55 -2.43
CA ALA A 732 -32.03 14.28 -2.58
C ALA A 732 -32.38 12.77 -2.60
N SER A 733 -31.38 11.91 -2.82
CA SER A 733 -31.51 10.45 -2.69
C SER A 733 -31.26 9.95 -1.27
N ARG A 734 -30.67 10.78 -0.39
CA ARG A 734 -30.22 10.41 0.97
C ARG A 734 -31.03 11.04 2.09
N ILE A 735 -31.77 12.10 1.81
CA ILE A 735 -32.58 12.82 2.80
C ILE A 735 -34.05 12.86 2.36
N ASP A 736 -34.97 12.88 3.33
CA ASP A 736 -36.41 13.01 3.06
C ASP A 736 -36.84 14.45 2.77
N GLY A 737 -36.02 15.41 3.19
CA GLY A 737 -36.23 16.85 3.02
C GLY A 737 -36.02 17.38 1.60
N PRO A 738 -36.50 18.61 1.29
CA PRO A 738 -36.25 19.24 0.00
C PRO A 738 -34.77 19.56 -0.20
N VAL A 739 -34.29 19.38 -1.44
CA VAL A 739 -32.95 19.81 -1.88
C VAL A 739 -33.08 20.86 -2.97
N THR A 740 -32.46 22.01 -2.74
CA THR A 740 -32.51 23.16 -3.65
C THR A 740 -31.17 23.38 -4.33
N ARG A 741 -31.18 23.60 -5.65
CA ARG A 741 -30.02 23.93 -6.46
C ARG A 741 -30.12 25.40 -6.90
N VAL A 742 -29.15 26.21 -6.48
CA VAL A 742 -29.14 27.67 -6.69
C VAL A 742 -27.88 28.11 -7.44
N VAL A 743 -27.96 29.15 -8.28
CA VAL A 743 -26.78 29.76 -8.90
C VAL A 743 -26.15 30.78 -7.96
N GLY A 744 -24.87 30.63 -7.63
CA GLY A 744 -24.19 31.52 -6.69
C GLY A 744 -22.78 31.07 -6.34
N ASP A 745 -22.35 31.38 -5.11
CA ASP A 745 -21.08 30.92 -4.57
C ASP A 745 -21.06 29.40 -4.40
N LEU A 746 -19.90 28.78 -4.59
CA LEU A 746 -19.73 27.33 -4.46
C LEU A 746 -19.83 26.91 -2.99
N LYS A 747 -21.00 26.35 -2.62
CA LYS A 747 -21.27 25.85 -1.26
C LYS A 747 -22.34 24.77 -1.24
N VAL A 748 -22.31 23.96 -0.17
CA VAL A 748 -23.36 23.02 0.22
C VAL A 748 -23.77 23.33 1.65
N GLU A 749 -25.06 23.48 1.89
CA GLU A 749 -25.65 23.69 3.23
C GLU A 749 -26.56 22.52 3.58
N LEU A 750 -26.40 21.98 4.79
CA LEU A 750 -27.27 20.97 5.38
C LEU A 750 -27.99 21.62 6.56
N HIS A 751 -29.31 21.68 6.49
CA HIS A 751 -30.17 22.32 7.50
C HIS A 751 -30.74 21.23 8.41
N ARG A 752 -30.56 21.39 9.71
CA ARG A 752 -31.00 20.46 10.75
C ARG A 752 -31.77 21.25 11.82
N ASP A 753 -32.37 20.57 12.78
CA ASP A 753 -33.19 21.23 13.82
C ASP A 753 -32.35 22.19 14.68
N SER A 754 -31.13 21.78 15.04
CA SER A 754 -30.27 22.53 15.95
C SER A 754 -29.16 23.33 15.26
N GLU A 755 -28.78 22.97 14.03
CA GLU A 755 -27.65 23.60 13.34
C GLU A 755 -27.78 23.66 11.81
N ILE A 756 -26.96 24.52 11.21
CA ILE A 756 -26.68 24.52 9.77
C ILE A 756 -25.21 24.15 9.59
N ILE A 757 -24.94 23.13 8.78
CA ILE A 757 -23.59 22.78 8.36
C ILE A 757 -23.37 23.33 6.95
N THR A 758 -22.37 24.18 6.78
CA THR A 758 -22.02 24.76 5.48
C THR A 758 -20.60 24.36 5.09
N LEU A 759 -20.45 23.70 3.94
CA LEU A 759 -19.15 23.50 3.29
C LEU A 759 -19.09 24.43 2.08
N SER A 760 -18.19 25.40 2.07
CA SER A 760 -18.03 26.37 0.98
C SER A 760 -16.60 26.42 0.47
N ARG A 761 -16.38 26.80 -0.79
CA ARG A 761 -15.04 26.96 -1.38
C ARG A 761 -15.10 28.05 -2.44
N PRO A 762 -14.12 28.95 -2.56
CA PRO A 762 -14.04 29.83 -3.73
C PRO A 762 -14.01 28.99 -5.02
N GLN A 763 -14.64 29.48 -6.10
CA GLN A 763 -14.79 28.70 -7.34
C GLN A 763 -13.46 28.20 -7.90
N THR A 764 -12.42 29.03 -7.85
CA THR A 764 -11.04 28.74 -8.27
C THR A 764 -10.11 28.43 -7.10
N GLY A 765 -10.64 28.34 -5.88
CA GLY A 765 -9.87 28.11 -4.66
C GLY A 765 -9.55 26.63 -4.43
N ALA A 766 -8.47 26.37 -3.71
CA ALA A 766 -8.11 25.04 -3.22
C ALA A 766 -8.48 24.80 -1.75
N ILE A 767 -8.99 25.83 -1.06
CA ILE A 767 -9.30 25.80 0.37
C ILE A 767 -10.81 25.97 0.54
N ALA A 768 -11.44 25.00 1.18
CA ALA A 768 -12.82 25.06 1.59
C ALA A 768 -12.94 25.46 3.06
N THR A 769 -14.08 26.05 3.41
CA THR A 769 -14.47 26.41 4.78
C THR A 769 -15.69 25.58 5.17
N LEU A 770 -15.56 24.80 6.24
CA LEU A 770 -16.63 24.09 6.92
C LEU A 770 -17.08 24.90 8.13
N THR A 771 -18.32 25.35 8.17
CA THR A 771 -18.90 26.08 9.31
C THR A 771 -20.07 25.29 9.90
N ARG A 772 -20.24 25.38 11.23
CA ARG A 772 -21.37 24.82 11.96
C ARG A 772 -21.88 25.85 12.96
N THR A 773 -23.19 25.89 13.20
CA THR A 773 -23.77 26.83 14.17
C THR A 773 -23.13 26.67 15.54
N GLY A 774 -22.58 27.74 16.11
CA GLY A 774 -21.97 27.73 17.44
C GLY A 774 -20.61 27.04 17.55
N ARG A 775 -19.97 26.64 16.43
CA ARG A 775 -18.61 26.10 16.42
C ARG A 775 -17.66 26.97 15.59
N PRO A 776 -16.35 26.95 15.89
CA PRO A 776 -15.35 27.61 15.06
C PRO A 776 -15.41 27.12 13.61
N SER A 777 -15.28 28.06 12.67
CA SER A 777 -15.12 27.74 11.25
C SER A 777 -13.81 27.00 11.03
N ALA A 778 -13.87 25.90 10.27
CA ALA A 778 -12.75 25.07 9.94
C ALA A 778 -12.35 25.28 8.47
N SER A 779 -11.06 25.49 8.20
CA SER A 779 -10.55 25.55 6.81
C SER A 779 -9.84 24.25 6.45
N LEU A 780 -10.02 23.77 5.21
CA LEU A 780 -9.46 22.49 4.77
C LEU A 780 -9.08 22.48 3.29
N PRO A 781 -8.04 21.70 2.92
CA PRO A 781 -7.68 21.51 1.52
C PRO A 781 -8.77 20.70 0.81
N LEU A 782 -9.38 21.32 -0.20
CA LEU A 782 -10.36 20.68 -1.08
C LEU A 782 -10.18 21.19 -2.52
N PRO A 783 -9.03 20.92 -3.16
CA PRO A 783 -8.79 21.33 -4.54
C PRO A 783 -9.78 20.68 -5.52
N ARG A 784 -9.98 21.30 -6.68
CA ARG A 784 -10.66 20.63 -7.80
C ARG A 784 -9.83 19.40 -8.18
N ARG A 785 -10.49 18.24 -8.29
CA ARG A 785 -9.82 17.01 -8.70
C ARG A 785 -9.50 17.04 -10.19
N GLU A 786 -8.29 16.65 -10.53
CA GLU A 786 -7.85 16.53 -11.92
C GLU A 786 -8.50 15.32 -12.59
N THR A 787 -8.62 15.37 -13.93
CA THR A 787 -9.22 14.27 -14.72
C THR A 787 -8.49 12.96 -14.51
N ARG A 788 -7.15 12.99 -14.38
CA ARG A 788 -6.34 11.81 -14.09
C ARG A 788 -6.77 11.13 -12.78
N ASP A 789 -6.91 11.89 -11.70
CA ASP A 789 -7.29 11.35 -10.39
C ASP A 789 -8.70 10.76 -10.41
N CYS A 790 -9.61 11.40 -11.15
CA CYS A 790 -10.99 10.93 -11.32
C CYS A 790 -11.02 9.62 -12.13
N LEU A 791 -10.24 9.55 -13.22
CA LEU A 791 -10.13 8.36 -14.05
C LEU A 791 -9.50 7.19 -13.29
N ALA A 792 -8.45 7.44 -12.51
CA ALA A 792 -7.81 6.42 -11.67
C ALA A 792 -8.79 5.86 -10.61
N GLU A 793 -9.66 6.69 -10.03
CA GLU A 793 -10.75 6.22 -9.16
C GLU A 793 -11.77 5.33 -9.89
N ASP A 794 -12.20 5.72 -11.08
CA ASP A 794 -13.14 4.92 -11.87
C ASP A 794 -12.53 3.62 -12.39
N LEU A 795 -11.24 3.59 -12.70
CA LEU A 795 -10.54 2.37 -13.14
C LEU A 795 -10.27 1.38 -12.01
N ARG A 796 -10.17 1.86 -10.76
CA ARG A 796 -10.09 0.99 -9.58
C ARG A 796 -11.38 0.20 -9.33
N ARG A 797 -12.50 0.63 -9.91
CA ARG A 797 -13.82 0.05 -9.65
C ARG A 797 -14.64 -0.15 -10.91
N LEU A 798 -14.58 -1.38 -11.36
CA LEU A 798 -15.29 -1.82 -12.55
C LEU A 798 -16.70 -2.35 -12.21
N ASP A 799 -17.04 -2.51 -10.92
CA ASP A 799 -18.39 -2.85 -10.48
C ASP A 799 -19.38 -1.71 -10.79
N PRO A 800 -20.67 -2.04 -11.05
CA PRO A 800 -21.71 -1.03 -11.19
C PRO A 800 -21.78 -0.12 -9.96
N ASP A 801 -21.90 1.19 -10.20
CA ASP A 801 -22.09 2.16 -9.12
C ASP A 801 -23.59 2.47 -8.97
N GLU A 802 -24.25 1.73 -8.08
CA GLU A 802 -25.67 1.94 -7.77
C GLU A 802 -25.92 3.31 -7.11
N ILE A 803 -24.96 3.83 -6.35
CA ILE A 803 -25.10 5.10 -5.64
C ILE A 803 -25.10 6.26 -6.64
N TYR A 804 -24.26 6.16 -7.68
CA TYR A 804 -24.31 7.08 -8.80
C TYR A 804 -25.68 7.06 -9.50
N ARG A 805 -26.26 5.88 -9.74
CA ARG A 805 -27.60 5.76 -10.30
C ARG A 805 -28.64 6.46 -9.42
N THR A 806 -28.63 6.21 -8.12
CA THR A 806 -29.59 6.86 -7.19
C THR A 806 -29.38 8.36 -7.14
N ALA A 807 -28.14 8.85 -7.28
CA ALA A 807 -27.86 10.27 -7.37
C ALA A 807 -28.46 10.88 -8.65
N LEU A 808 -28.36 10.21 -9.80
CA LEU A 808 -29.01 10.63 -11.04
C LEU A 808 -30.54 10.65 -10.92
N GLU A 809 -31.14 9.61 -10.31
CA GLU A 809 -32.59 9.57 -10.04
C GLU A 809 -33.02 10.72 -9.11
N GLY A 810 -32.19 11.03 -8.12
CA GLY A 810 -32.41 12.14 -7.20
C GLY A 810 -32.41 13.51 -7.86
N ILE A 811 -31.75 13.70 -9.01
CA ILE A 811 -31.77 14.97 -9.75
C ILE A 811 -33.21 15.41 -10.09
N ALA A 812 -34.11 14.47 -10.36
CA ALA A 812 -35.52 14.77 -10.65
C ALA A 812 -36.29 15.34 -9.45
N LYS A 813 -35.78 15.14 -8.22
CA LYS A 813 -36.36 15.65 -6.98
C LYS A 813 -35.79 17.03 -6.58
N VAL A 814 -34.75 17.49 -7.27
CA VAL A 814 -34.06 18.75 -6.94
C VAL A 814 -34.89 19.94 -7.41
N GLN A 815 -35.06 20.92 -6.53
CA GLN A 815 -35.71 22.19 -6.85
C GLN A 815 -34.67 23.17 -7.41
N TYR A 816 -34.80 23.55 -8.67
CA TYR A 816 -33.89 24.51 -9.32
C TYR A 816 -34.45 25.93 -9.18
N VAL A 817 -33.65 26.84 -8.59
CA VAL A 817 -34.03 28.22 -8.27
C VAL A 817 -33.07 29.22 -8.92
#